data_AF-A0A813BQQ9-F1
#
_entry.id   AF-A0A813BQQ9-F1
#
_cell.length_a   1.000
_cell.length_b   1.000
_cell.length_c   1.000
_cell.angle_alpha   90.00
_cell.angle_beta   90.00
_cell.angle_gamma   90.00
#
_symmetry.space_group_name_H-M   'P 1'
#
loop_
_entity.id
_entity.type
_entity.pdbx_description
1 polymer ?
#
loop_
_entity_poly.entity_id
_entity_poly.type
_entity_poly.pdbx_seq_one_letter_code
_entity_poly.pdbx_strand_id
1 'polypeptide(L)'
;EANTFKKFGDSLLTKAAKLSDLVSAVESYIPEINEEHADHKRVTKCISNLEAATEVVEKEYEAVQAVKADVDSHLKKKGLAETEERLIAKMTAQTAATNVKSLGFFGCSKVITAENTAKSLGWEPGSVVRQMAKMAPCNQAVAVAKAAVRDRPADQVTPALREFAQVRENDAEEACHKLFKKYNLCSPVKLETLNLGRGEMRTFPYVRISSWIQHVLDLGRIDLLCGVDGEHMESLLAEFWSRYRILHADHEVFTSGINLSRSVPVFGHIDEGRTFKSKALLILSIHGALGKGTASYKKRAAPNARGDFKDSGMGMNYLGATWSNQFMFCCIQRTIFSQDPSMLETIFATFASDMAMLATRGISSSSGRDHIYVVMLGLKGDLPALQKAGDLTRNFMKGPKKATSQKPCDGVCWLCLAGQEQPLHVPFEDFGEDALWKLTMHAKEPWERKPTIMGNLPIQPSAVSGFFITDIWHNWHNGVAKIYVANAVATMVTTTGIIPANSIDAKFQFLTTDYRSFCARQGIAPYLQELSRDTFGFDSATASPHGSWNKAVVSTHLMLFLADFAARFIDGKTTDYLLTSIDSRRNIQAFKLAFAAFKSHRMFLFPWLLYTACGLDCRHDSCLCVDMHDCMMLVCVLVYCM
;
A
#
# COMPACT_ATOMS: atom_id res chain seq x y z
N GLU A 1 -30.69 4.52 1.68
CA GLU A 1 -30.32 3.24 1.01
C GLU A 1 -30.80 3.08 -0.43
N ALA A 2 -31.83 3.79 -0.91
CA ALA A 2 -32.33 3.68 -2.30
C ALA A 2 -31.23 3.83 -3.36
N ASN A 3 -30.33 4.81 -3.20
CA ASN A 3 -29.16 4.97 -4.09
C ASN A 3 -28.19 3.78 -4.05
N THR A 4 -28.01 3.16 -2.88
CA THR A 4 -27.16 1.96 -2.73
C THR A 4 -27.79 0.75 -3.42
N PHE A 5 -29.11 0.59 -3.30
CA PHE A 5 -29.87 -0.49 -3.95
C PHE A 5 -29.94 -0.31 -5.47
N LYS A 6 -30.06 0.94 -5.95
CA LYS A 6 -29.91 1.27 -7.37
C LYS A 6 -28.53 0.84 -7.90
N LYS A 7 -27.45 1.25 -7.21
CA LYS A 7 -26.07 0.85 -7.56
C LYS A 7 -25.89 -0.68 -7.55
N PHE A 8 -26.59 -1.39 -6.66
CA PHE A 8 -26.59 -2.85 -6.63
C PHE A 8 -27.26 -3.45 -7.87
N GLY A 9 -28.44 -2.95 -8.27
CA GLY A 9 -29.09 -3.34 -9.52
C GLY A 9 -28.23 -3.07 -10.76
N ASP A 10 -27.63 -1.87 -10.87
CA ASP A 10 -26.77 -1.51 -11.99
C ASP A 10 -25.51 -2.42 -12.07
N SER A 11 -25.02 -2.88 -10.92
CA SER A 11 -23.92 -3.85 -10.83
C SER A 11 -24.32 -5.25 -11.33
N LEU A 12 -25.54 -5.72 -11.06
CA LEU A 12 -26.05 -6.99 -11.59
C LEU A 12 -26.18 -6.95 -13.12
N LEU A 13 -26.73 -5.87 -13.67
CA LEU A 13 -26.84 -5.68 -15.12
C LEU A 13 -25.47 -5.69 -15.80
N THR A 14 -24.50 -4.99 -15.20
CA THR A 14 -23.11 -4.96 -15.71
C THR A 14 -22.48 -6.35 -15.69
N LYS A 15 -22.80 -7.19 -14.70
CA LYS A 15 -22.30 -8.57 -14.60
C LYS A 15 -22.95 -9.49 -15.65
N ALA A 16 -24.26 -9.37 -15.87
CA ALA A 16 -24.96 -10.11 -16.90
C ALA A 16 -24.37 -9.82 -18.29
N ALA A 17 -24.18 -8.53 -18.63
CA ALA A 17 -23.56 -8.12 -19.89
C ALA A 17 -22.16 -8.74 -20.07
N LYS A 18 -21.31 -8.72 -19.04
CA LYS A 18 -19.97 -9.33 -19.10
C LYS A 18 -19.99 -10.84 -19.26
N LEU A 19 -20.95 -11.53 -18.66
CA LEU A 19 -21.08 -12.97 -18.82
C LEU A 19 -21.54 -13.32 -20.24
N SER A 20 -22.47 -12.54 -20.80
CA SER A 20 -22.90 -12.67 -22.21
C SER A 20 -21.77 -12.41 -23.20
N ASP A 21 -20.95 -11.37 -22.96
CA ASP A 21 -19.74 -11.10 -23.76
C ASP A 21 -18.74 -12.27 -23.67
N LEU A 22 -18.59 -12.88 -22.49
CA LEU A 22 -17.71 -14.02 -22.28
C LEU A 22 -18.24 -15.28 -22.98
N VAL A 23 -19.54 -15.54 -22.93
CA VAL A 23 -20.17 -16.64 -23.69
C VAL A 23 -19.88 -16.47 -25.18
N SER A 24 -20.17 -15.30 -25.74
CA SER A 24 -19.92 -14.97 -27.14
C SER A 24 -18.44 -15.14 -27.51
N ALA A 25 -17.54 -14.70 -26.63
CA ALA A 25 -16.11 -14.84 -26.83
C ALA A 25 -15.68 -16.32 -26.84
N VAL A 26 -16.24 -17.17 -25.98
CA VAL A 26 -15.91 -18.60 -25.90
C VAL A 26 -16.52 -19.38 -27.06
N GLU A 27 -17.74 -19.04 -27.47
CA GLU A 27 -18.42 -19.61 -28.63
C GLU A 27 -17.65 -19.39 -29.94
N SER A 28 -17.00 -18.23 -30.08
CA SER A 28 -16.20 -17.94 -31.27
C SER A 28 -15.00 -18.88 -31.47
N TYR A 29 -14.55 -19.60 -30.43
CA TYR A 29 -13.48 -20.60 -30.51
C TYR A 29 -13.98 -22.03 -30.79
N ILE A 30 -15.28 -22.31 -30.73
CA ILE A 30 -15.82 -23.66 -30.97
C ILE A 30 -15.46 -24.20 -32.36
N PRO A 31 -15.57 -23.42 -33.46
CA PRO A 31 -15.27 -23.93 -34.81
C PRO A 31 -13.81 -24.39 -34.99
N GLU A 32 -12.90 -23.97 -34.10
CA GLU A 32 -11.47 -24.31 -34.15
C GLU A 32 -11.15 -25.62 -33.41
N ILE A 33 -12.10 -26.18 -32.66
CA ILE A 33 -11.90 -27.39 -31.84
C ILE A 33 -12.62 -28.57 -32.49
N ASN A 34 -11.87 -29.64 -32.77
CA ASN A 34 -12.45 -30.88 -33.28
C ASN A 34 -13.53 -31.42 -32.31
N GLU A 35 -14.73 -31.69 -32.83
CA GLU A 35 -15.90 -32.16 -32.05
C GLU A 35 -15.65 -33.44 -31.24
N GLU A 36 -14.74 -34.31 -31.71
CA GLU A 36 -14.37 -35.55 -31.01
C GLU A 36 -13.37 -35.33 -29.87
N HIS A 37 -12.78 -34.13 -29.76
CA HIS A 37 -11.77 -33.82 -28.75
C HIS A 37 -12.41 -33.63 -27.36
N ALA A 38 -11.73 -34.11 -26.31
CA ALA A 38 -12.19 -33.96 -24.93
C ALA A 38 -12.39 -32.48 -24.52
N ASP A 39 -11.69 -31.57 -25.20
CA ASP A 39 -11.81 -30.13 -24.95
C ASP A 39 -13.09 -29.53 -25.57
N HIS A 40 -13.63 -30.07 -26.66
CA HIS A 40 -14.92 -29.63 -27.20
C HIS A 40 -16.02 -29.83 -26.15
N LYS A 41 -16.10 -31.03 -25.56
CA LYS A 41 -17.07 -31.34 -24.47
C LYS A 41 -16.89 -30.45 -23.24
N ARG A 42 -15.65 -30.05 -22.92
CA ARG A 42 -15.35 -29.14 -21.80
C ARG A 42 -15.78 -27.71 -22.11
N VAL A 43 -15.54 -27.24 -23.33
CA VAL A 43 -15.94 -25.89 -23.79
C VAL A 43 -17.45 -25.78 -23.86
N THR A 44 -18.16 -26.75 -24.46
CA THR A 44 -19.64 -26.76 -24.48
C THR A 44 -20.23 -26.78 -23.07
N LYS A 45 -19.65 -27.57 -22.15
CA LYS A 45 -20.08 -27.57 -20.74
C LYS A 45 -19.79 -26.24 -20.04
N CYS A 46 -18.68 -25.57 -20.37
CA CYS A 46 -18.34 -24.25 -19.86
C CYS A 46 -19.36 -23.20 -20.30
N ILE A 47 -19.70 -23.18 -21.59
CA ILE A 47 -20.72 -22.28 -22.15
C ILE A 47 -22.07 -22.49 -21.46
N SER A 48 -22.55 -23.73 -21.39
CA SER A 48 -23.82 -24.04 -20.73
C SER A 48 -23.85 -23.58 -19.26
N ASN A 49 -22.74 -23.69 -18.53
CA ASN A 49 -22.65 -23.16 -17.16
C ASN A 49 -22.66 -21.62 -17.11
N LEU A 50 -22.01 -20.95 -18.07
CA LEU A 50 -21.97 -19.50 -18.17
C LEU A 50 -23.33 -18.91 -18.57
N GLU A 51 -24.05 -19.57 -19.49
CA GLU A 51 -25.43 -19.21 -19.85
C GLU A 51 -26.36 -19.34 -18.64
N ALA A 52 -26.27 -20.46 -17.92
CA ALA A 52 -27.04 -20.67 -16.68
C ALA A 52 -26.70 -19.62 -15.61
N ALA A 53 -25.42 -19.19 -15.51
CA ALA A 53 -25.02 -18.11 -14.63
C ALA A 53 -25.65 -16.77 -15.04
N THR A 54 -25.67 -16.49 -16.34
CA THR A 54 -26.21 -15.26 -16.93
C THR A 54 -27.70 -15.16 -16.64
N GLU A 55 -28.46 -16.24 -16.89
CA GLU A 55 -29.90 -16.31 -16.63
C GLU A 55 -30.24 -16.05 -15.15
N VAL A 56 -29.44 -16.59 -14.22
CA VAL A 56 -29.62 -16.35 -12.78
C VAL A 56 -29.39 -14.89 -12.43
N VAL A 57 -28.36 -14.25 -12.99
CA VAL A 57 -28.06 -12.84 -12.72
C VAL A 57 -29.13 -11.92 -13.30
N GLU A 58 -29.66 -12.23 -14.49
CA GLU A 58 -30.74 -11.49 -15.13
C GLU A 58 -32.05 -11.59 -14.33
N LYS A 59 -32.46 -12.79 -13.90
CA LYS A 59 -33.65 -12.97 -13.04
C LYS A 59 -33.54 -12.21 -11.72
N GLU A 60 -32.35 -12.18 -11.11
CA GLU A 60 -32.13 -11.41 -9.88
C GLU A 60 -32.12 -9.89 -10.14
N TYR A 61 -31.63 -9.44 -11.29
CA TYR A 61 -31.74 -8.05 -11.72
C TYR A 61 -33.21 -7.63 -11.88
N GLU A 62 -34.03 -8.44 -12.56
CA GLU A 62 -35.48 -8.21 -12.70
C GLU A 62 -36.18 -8.14 -11.34
N ALA A 63 -35.85 -9.04 -10.41
CA ALA A 63 -36.38 -9.02 -9.05
C ALA A 63 -36.00 -7.73 -8.30
N VAL A 64 -34.76 -7.25 -8.46
CA VAL A 64 -34.30 -5.97 -7.90
C VAL A 64 -35.04 -4.79 -8.53
N GLN A 65 -35.28 -4.79 -9.85
CA GLN A 65 -36.06 -3.74 -10.51
C GLN A 65 -37.53 -3.72 -10.07
N ALA A 66 -38.14 -4.89 -9.86
CA ALA A 66 -39.50 -4.99 -9.34
C ALA A 66 -39.61 -4.40 -7.92
N VAL A 67 -38.67 -4.71 -7.04
CA VAL A 67 -38.61 -4.10 -5.69
C VAL A 67 -38.38 -2.60 -5.77
N LYS A 68 -37.52 -2.13 -6.68
CA LYS A 68 -37.28 -0.70 -6.88
C LYS A 68 -38.53 0.03 -7.39
N ALA A 69 -39.24 -0.51 -8.38
CA ALA A 69 -40.47 0.09 -8.90
C ALA A 69 -41.55 0.19 -7.79
N ASP A 70 -41.64 -0.84 -6.95
CA ASP A 70 -42.53 -0.83 -5.77
C ASP A 70 -42.13 0.27 -4.78
N VAL A 71 -40.85 0.39 -4.43
CA VAL A 71 -40.31 1.46 -3.57
C VAL A 71 -40.58 2.85 -4.15
N ASP A 72 -40.30 3.05 -5.44
CA ASP A 72 -40.49 4.34 -6.14
C ASP A 72 -41.98 4.74 -6.20
N SER A 73 -42.88 3.77 -6.33
CA SER A 73 -44.33 4.00 -6.30
C SER A 73 -44.83 4.42 -4.91
N HIS A 74 -44.22 3.90 -3.85
CA HIS A 74 -44.56 4.23 -2.47
C HIS A 74 -43.98 5.59 -2.05
N LEU A 75 -42.74 5.91 -2.46
CA LEU A 75 -42.12 7.22 -2.19
C LEU A 75 -42.92 8.40 -2.78
N LYS A 76 -43.70 8.17 -3.84
CA LYS A 76 -44.57 9.19 -4.45
C LYS A 76 -45.88 9.43 -3.67
N LYS A 77 -46.29 8.50 -2.79
CA LYS A 77 -47.50 8.64 -1.95
C LYS A 77 -47.08 9.18 -0.58
N LYS A 78 -47.39 10.44 -0.27
CA LYS A 78 -47.03 11.07 1.02
C LYS A 78 -47.66 10.33 2.21
N GLY A 79 -46.84 9.78 3.11
CA GLY A 79 -47.27 9.41 4.47
C GLY A 79 -46.49 8.26 5.14
N LEU A 80 -46.03 8.54 6.37
CA LEU A 80 -45.67 7.62 7.46
C LEU A 80 -44.30 6.89 7.43
N ALA A 81 -43.52 7.12 8.49
CA ALA A 81 -42.25 6.48 8.83
C ALA A 81 -42.35 4.95 9.00
N GLU A 82 -43.53 4.41 9.32
CA GLU A 82 -43.79 2.97 9.39
C GLU A 82 -43.65 2.28 8.01
N THR A 83 -43.86 3.04 6.92
CA THR A 83 -43.64 2.57 5.55
C THR A 83 -42.15 2.48 5.20
N GLU A 84 -41.30 3.33 5.81
CA GLU A 84 -39.87 3.43 5.51
C GLU A 84 -39.08 2.24 6.05
N GLU A 85 -39.31 1.84 7.29
CA GLU A 85 -38.65 0.68 7.92
C GLU A 85 -38.99 -0.62 7.18
N ARG A 86 -40.26 -0.78 6.76
CA ARG A 86 -40.71 -1.91 5.96
C ARG A 86 -40.05 -1.96 4.58
N LEU A 87 -39.88 -0.82 3.91
CA LEU A 87 -39.20 -0.74 2.61
C LEU A 87 -37.70 -1.04 2.73
N ILE A 88 -37.04 -0.51 3.77
CA ILE A 88 -35.63 -0.80 4.07
C ILE A 88 -35.43 -2.29 4.37
N ALA A 89 -36.32 -2.92 5.16
CA ALA A 89 -36.28 -4.35 5.43
C ALA A 89 -36.44 -5.19 4.16
N LYS A 90 -37.36 -4.80 3.26
CA LYS A 90 -37.58 -5.47 1.97
C LYS A 90 -36.35 -5.38 1.04
N MET A 91 -35.73 -4.20 0.95
CA MET A 91 -34.50 -4.00 0.17
C MET A 91 -33.31 -4.77 0.76
N THR A 92 -33.19 -4.80 2.08
CA THR A 92 -32.13 -5.53 2.79
C THR A 92 -32.28 -7.04 2.62
N ALA A 93 -33.51 -7.57 2.74
CA ALA A 93 -33.82 -8.98 2.53
C ALA A 93 -33.54 -9.42 1.08
N GLN A 94 -33.93 -8.62 0.09
CA GLN A 94 -33.64 -8.92 -1.32
C GLN A 94 -32.12 -8.93 -1.58
N THR A 95 -31.39 -7.93 -1.07
CA THR A 95 -29.93 -7.87 -1.21
C THR A 95 -29.24 -9.08 -0.58
N ALA A 96 -29.71 -9.53 0.59
CA ALA A 96 -29.20 -10.72 1.26
C ALA A 96 -29.51 -12.01 0.47
N ALA A 97 -30.73 -12.18 -0.03
CA ALA A 97 -31.13 -13.34 -0.83
C ALA A 97 -30.32 -13.46 -2.13
N THR A 98 -30.11 -12.35 -2.84
CA THR A 98 -29.30 -12.31 -4.08
C THR A 98 -27.82 -12.58 -3.80
N ASN A 99 -27.27 -12.09 -2.69
CA ASN A 99 -25.89 -12.41 -2.28
C ASN A 99 -25.71 -13.90 -1.95
N VAL A 100 -26.68 -14.54 -1.28
CA VAL A 100 -26.61 -15.98 -0.95
C VAL A 100 -26.70 -16.84 -2.22
N LYS A 101 -27.61 -16.52 -3.14
CA LYS A 101 -27.75 -17.24 -4.42
C LYS A 101 -26.52 -17.08 -5.33
N SER A 102 -25.97 -15.87 -5.43
CA SER A 102 -24.74 -15.63 -6.21
C SER A 102 -23.53 -16.36 -5.62
N LEU A 103 -23.37 -16.40 -4.29
CA LEU A 103 -22.32 -17.18 -3.62
C LEU A 103 -22.42 -18.69 -3.87
N GLY A 104 -23.63 -19.24 -4.00
CA GLY A 104 -23.85 -20.64 -4.35
C GLY A 104 -23.40 -21.01 -5.76
N PHE A 105 -23.44 -20.05 -6.70
CA PHE A 105 -23.14 -20.28 -8.12
C PHE A 105 -21.67 -20.05 -8.48
N PHE A 106 -21.00 -19.04 -7.88
CA PHE A 106 -19.58 -18.73 -8.16
C PHE A 106 -18.56 -19.63 -7.43
N GLY A 107 -19.01 -20.69 -6.75
CA GLY A 107 -18.16 -21.65 -6.04
C GLY A 107 -17.32 -22.59 -6.92
N CYS A 108 -17.35 -22.45 -8.24
CA CYS A 108 -16.68 -23.34 -9.19
C CYS A 108 -15.50 -22.65 -9.92
N SER A 109 -14.48 -22.18 -9.19
CA SER A 109 -13.22 -21.64 -9.75
C SER A 109 -12.05 -22.63 -9.67
N LYS A 110 -12.33 -23.94 -9.73
CA LYS A 110 -11.27 -24.95 -9.82
C LYS A 110 -11.05 -25.31 -11.28
N VAL A 111 -9.88 -24.99 -11.81
CA VAL A 111 -9.07 -25.69 -12.83
C VAL A 111 -8.30 -24.63 -13.65
N ILE A 112 -6.97 -24.84 -13.74
CA ILE A 112 -5.92 -24.03 -14.37
C ILE A 112 -5.11 -23.18 -13.36
N THR A 113 -3.78 -23.38 -13.38
CA THR A 113 -2.68 -22.65 -12.71
C THR A 113 -2.14 -23.06 -11.33
N ALA A 114 -2.05 -24.35 -11.00
CA ALA A 114 -1.07 -24.80 -9.98
C ALA A 114 -0.20 -25.95 -10.50
N GLU A 115 -0.81 -26.91 -11.18
CA GLU A 115 -0.15 -28.13 -11.66
C GLU A 115 0.77 -27.90 -12.87
N ASN A 116 0.40 -26.97 -13.76
CA ASN A 116 1.18 -26.66 -14.97
C ASN A 116 2.46 -25.86 -14.64
N THR A 117 2.38 -24.97 -13.65
CA THR A 117 3.53 -24.19 -13.17
C THR A 117 4.53 -25.06 -12.41
N ALA A 118 4.05 -26.08 -11.69
CA ALA A 118 4.91 -27.01 -10.96
C ALA A 118 5.70 -27.95 -11.91
N LYS A 119 5.06 -28.41 -13.00
CA LYS A 119 5.72 -29.24 -14.01
C LYS A 119 6.75 -28.48 -14.85
N SER A 120 6.53 -27.20 -15.15
CA SER A 120 7.48 -26.39 -15.93
C SER A 120 8.75 -26.00 -15.17
N LEU A 121 8.78 -26.20 -13.84
CA LEU A 121 9.87 -25.71 -12.98
C LEU A 121 10.72 -26.83 -12.33
N GLY A 122 10.39 -28.11 -12.51
CA GLY A 122 11.25 -29.25 -12.18
C GLY A 122 11.63 -29.42 -10.70
N TRP A 123 10.65 -29.48 -9.78
CA TRP A 123 10.93 -29.43 -8.33
C TRP A 123 11.04 -30.81 -7.63
N GLU A 124 12.10 -30.97 -6.82
CA GLU A 124 12.41 -32.17 -6.01
C GLU A 124 11.73 -32.19 -4.61
N PRO A 125 11.47 -33.38 -4.02
CA PRO A 125 10.61 -33.57 -2.84
C PRO A 125 11.11 -32.96 -1.52
N GLY A 126 12.42 -32.69 -1.37
CA GLY A 126 13.00 -32.08 -0.17
C GLY A 126 12.75 -30.56 -0.02
N SER A 127 12.18 -29.93 -1.05
CA SER A 127 11.97 -28.47 -1.13
C SER A 127 10.68 -27.98 -0.44
N VAL A 128 9.73 -28.88 -0.17
CA VAL A 128 8.39 -28.55 0.31
C VAL A 128 8.43 -27.87 1.68
N VAL A 129 9.27 -28.35 2.60
CA VAL A 129 9.40 -27.76 3.95
C VAL A 129 10.09 -26.39 3.93
N ARG A 130 11.03 -26.16 3.01
CA ARG A 130 11.64 -24.82 2.81
C ARG A 130 10.70 -23.85 2.09
N GLN A 131 9.75 -24.37 1.31
CA GLN A 131 8.70 -23.57 0.64
C GLN A 131 7.54 -23.23 1.58
N MET A 132 7.26 -24.00 2.64
CA MET A 132 6.27 -23.62 3.67
C MET A 132 6.54 -22.24 4.28
N ALA A 133 7.80 -21.79 4.30
CA ALA A 133 8.21 -20.47 4.77
C ALA A 133 8.09 -19.34 3.72
N LYS A 134 7.78 -19.66 2.47
CA LYS A 134 7.63 -18.69 1.37
C LYS A 134 6.18 -18.69 0.89
N MET A 135 5.35 -17.92 1.59
CA MET A 135 4.04 -17.44 1.14
C MET A 135 3.05 -18.56 0.77
N ALA A 136 2.31 -19.05 1.77
CA ALA A 136 1.14 -19.88 1.51
C ALA A 136 -0.05 -19.32 2.33
N PRO A 137 -1.12 -18.81 1.69
CA PRO A 137 -2.39 -18.63 2.38
C PRO A 137 -2.87 -20.00 2.92
N CYS A 138 -3.75 -20.03 3.92
CA CYS A 138 -4.18 -21.28 4.54
C CYS A 138 -4.73 -22.29 3.50
N ASN A 139 -5.30 -21.81 2.39
CA ASN A 139 -5.76 -22.66 1.28
C ASN A 139 -4.64 -23.53 0.68
N GLN A 140 -3.41 -23.02 0.58
CA GLN A 140 -2.27 -23.74 0.06
C GLN A 140 -1.74 -24.72 1.11
N ALA A 141 -1.78 -24.37 2.41
CA ALA A 141 -1.49 -25.34 3.47
C ALA A 141 -2.44 -26.55 3.40
N VAL A 142 -3.74 -26.30 3.18
CA VAL A 142 -4.75 -27.35 2.95
C VAL A 142 -4.47 -28.15 1.68
N ALA A 143 -4.17 -27.50 0.55
CA ALA A 143 -3.87 -28.18 -0.71
C ALA A 143 -2.63 -29.08 -0.60
N VAL A 144 -1.59 -28.60 0.07
CA VAL A 144 -0.37 -29.36 0.35
C VAL A 144 -0.65 -30.52 1.30
N ALA A 145 -1.47 -30.32 2.34
CA ALA A 145 -1.89 -31.40 3.22
C ALA A 145 -2.64 -32.49 2.44
N LYS A 146 -3.58 -32.11 1.55
CA LYS A 146 -4.29 -33.06 0.66
C LYS A 146 -3.33 -33.86 -0.21
N ALA A 147 -2.37 -33.19 -0.85
CA ALA A 147 -1.35 -33.86 -1.65
C ALA A 147 -0.51 -34.80 -0.80
N ALA A 148 -0.05 -34.37 0.38
CA ALA A 148 0.75 -35.18 1.28
C ALA A 148 0.00 -36.42 1.81
N VAL A 149 -1.31 -36.31 2.09
CA VAL A 149 -2.15 -37.45 2.51
C VAL A 149 -2.35 -38.44 1.35
N ARG A 150 -2.47 -37.96 0.11
CA ARG A 150 -2.62 -38.80 -1.08
C ARG A 150 -1.33 -39.54 -1.44
N ASP A 151 -0.20 -38.84 -1.38
CA ASP A 151 1.07 -39.30 -1.95
C ASP A 151 1.94 -40.08 -0.96
N ARG A 152 1.63 -40.03 0.35
CA ARG A 152 2.41 -40.73 1.39
C ARG A 152 1.71 -42.00 1.89
N PRO A 153 2.50 -43.04 2.25
CA PRO A 153 1.99 -44.20 2.98
C PRO A 153 1.22 -43.79 4.25
N ALA A 154 0.13 -44.51 4.58
CA ALA A 154 -0.81 -44.12 5.64
C ALA A 154 -0.16 -44.04 7.05
N ASP A 155 0.89 -44.81 7.29
CA ASP A 155 1.73 -44.81 8.49
C ASP A 155 2.58 -43.54 8.65
N GLN A 156 2.86 -42.83 7.55
CA GLN A 156 3.64 -41.58 7.54
C GLN A 156 2.75 -40.31 7.59
N VAL A 157 1.43 -40.48 7.57
CA VAL A 157 0.48 -39.37 7.61
C VAL A 157 0.04 -39.12 9.04
N THR A 158 0.56 -38.03 9.63
CA THR A 158 0.21 -37.61 11.00
C THR A 158 -1.27 -37.25 11.13
N PRO A 159 -1.88 -37.36 12.33
CA PRO A 159 -3.25 -36.93 12.56
C PRO A 159 -3.50 -35.48 12.13
N ALA A 160 -2.54 -34.59 12.42
CA ALA A 160 -2.60 -33.20 12.00
C ALA A 160 -2.73 -33.07 10.48
N LEU A 161 -1.87 -33.74 9.70
CA LEU A 161 -1.93 -33.70 8.23
C LEU A 161 -3.27 -34.22 7.69
N ARG A 162 -3.85 -35.27 8.29
CA ARG A 162 -5.18 -35.78 7.90
C ARG A 162 -6.26 -34.73 8.13
N GLU A 163 -6.26 -34.10 9.31
CA GLU A 163 -7.24 -33.07 9.63
C GLU A 163 -7.09 -31.83 8.75
N PHE A 164 -5.86 -31.38 8.48
CA PHE A 164 -5.60 -30.29 7.53
C PHE A 164 -6.09 -30.63 6.12
N ALA A 165 -5.91 -31.87 5.65
CA ALA A 165 -6.36 -32.30 4.33
C ALA A 165 -7.89 -32.38 4.20
N GLN A 166 -8.60 -32.60 5.31
CA GLN A 166 -10.06 -32.65 5.34
C GLN A 166 -10.70 -31.24 5.29
N VAL A 167 -9.93 -30.19 5.55
CA VAL A 167 -10.42 -28.82 5.46
C VAL A 167 -10.83 -28.49 4.02
N ARG A 168 -11.98 -27.84 3.86
CA ARG A 168 -12.40 -27.28 2.56
C ARG A 168 -11.55 -26.04 2.27
N GLU A 169 -11.04 -25.92 1.05
CA GLU A 169 -10.16 -24.79 0.68
C GLU A 169 -10.82 -23.42 0.89
N ASN A 170 -12.15 -23.34 0.76
CA ASN A 170 -12.91 -22.12 1.00
C ASN A 170 -13.00 -21.74 2.50
N ASP A 171 -12.86 -22.72 3.40
CA ASP A 171 -12.88 -22.52 4.86
C ASP A 171 -11.47 -22.53 5.44
N ALA A 172 -10.44 -22.54 4.58
CA ALA A 172 -9.09 -22.85 5.00
C ALA A 172 -8.57 -21.90 6.08
N GLU A 173 -8.90 -20.61 6.01
CA GLU A 173 -8.41 -19.61 6.97
C GLU A 173 -8.88 -19.90 8.40
N GLU A 174 -10.20 -20.02 8.61
CA GLU A 174 -10.76 -20.24 9.93
C GLU A 174 -10.40 -21.63 10.47
N ALA A 175 -10.49 -22.66 9.62
CA ALA A 175 -10.26 -24.03 10.04
C ALA A 175 -8.77 -24.29 10.31
N CYS A 176 -7.85 -23.78 9.47
CA CYS A 176 -6.42 -23.92 9.73
C CYS A 176 -6.01 -23.24 11.02
N HIS A 177 -6.57 -22.07 11.35
CA HIS A 177 -6.28 -21.41 12.64
C HIS A 177 -6.73 -22.24 13.84
N LYS A 178 -7.89 -22.91 13.76
CA LYS A 178 -8.32 -23.85 14.81
C LYS A 178 -7.36 -25.03 14.93
N LEU A 179 -6.91 -25.59 13.81
CA LEU A 179 -5.96 -26.71 13.78
C LEU A 179 -4.56 -26.28 14.26
N PHE A 180 -4.08 -25.11 13.89
CA PHE A 180 -2.80 -24.59 14.38
C PHE A 180 -2.82 -24.46 15.91
N LYS A 181 -3.92 -23.99 16.49
CA LYS A 181 -4.08 -23.97 17.96
C LYS A 181 -4.13 -25.37 18.54
N LYS A 182 -4.94 -26.27 17.97
CA LYS A 182 -5.10 -27.65 18.43
C LYS A 182 -3.77 -28.42 18.47
N TYR A 183 -2.91 -28.20 17.46
CA TYR A 183 -1.63 -28.89 17.34
C TYR A 183 -0.44 -28.05 17.81
N ASN A 184 -0.67 -26.92 18.48
CA ASN A 184 0.37 -26.02 18.97
C ASN A 184 1.38 -25.59 17.88
N LEU A 185 0.88 -25.32 16.68
CA LEU A 185 1.63 -24.83 15.52
C LEU A 185 1.53 -23.30 15.36
N CYS A 186 0.78 -22.63 16.24
CA CYS A 186 0.78 -21.17 16.31
C CYS A 186 2.12 -20.67 16.86
N SER A 187 2.51 -19.46 16.46
CA SER A 187 3.63 -18.78 17.10
C SER A 187 3.37 -18.69 18.62
N PRO A 188 4.34 -19.08 19.48
CA PRO A 188 4.21 -19.01 20.93
C PRO A 188 4.30 -17.57 21.47
N VAL A 189 4.38 -16.56 20.59
CA VAL A 189 4.43 -15.16 20.97
C VAL A 189 3.16 -14.76 21.71
N LYS A 190 3.35 -14.30 22.95
CA LYS A 190 2.26 -13.95 23.87
C LYS A 190 1.47 -12.75 23.36
N LEU A 191 0.14 -12.92 23.25
CA LEU A 191 -0.80 -11.82 23.07
C LEU A 191 -1.12 -11.23 24.45
N GLU A 192 -1.00 -9.92 24.57
CA GLU A 192 -1.26 -9.18 25.81
C GLU A 192 -2.41 -8.21 25.64
N THR A 193 -2.91 -7.70 26.75
CA THR A 193 -4.05 -6.79 26.79
C THR A 193 -3.65 -5.45 27.38
N LEU A 194 -4.06 -4.38 26.72
CA LEU A 194 -3.89 -3.00 27.16
C LEU A 194 -5.26 -2.42 27.55
N ASN A 195 -5.31 -1.65 28.64
CA ASN A 195 -6.53 -0.96 29.03
C ASN A 195 -6.60 0.40 28.33
N LEU A 196 -7.49 0.53 27.36
CA LEU A 196 -7.73 1.75 26.58
C LEU A 196 -9.06 2.44 26.96
N GLY A 197 -9.69 2.08 28.09
CA GLY A 197 -10.86 2.81 28.60
C GLY A 197 -12.03 1.93 29.04
N ARG A 198 -13.21 2.13 28.46
CA ARG A 198 -14.46 1.46 28.87
C ARG A 198 -14.86 0.34 27.91
N GLY A 199 -15.69 -0.60 28.39
CA GLY A 199 -16.23 -1.70 27.58
C GLY A 199 -15.15 -2.66 27.09
N GLU A 200 -15.25 -3.10 25.83
CA GLU A 200 -14.32 -4.04 25.18
C GLU A 200 -12.88 -3.49 25.10
N MET A 201 -12.72 -2.17 25.15
CA MET A 201 -11.41 -1.51 25.10
C MET A 201 -10.59 -1.68 26.39
N ARG A 202 -11.15 -2.23 27.47
CA ARG A 202 -10.40 -2.58 28.69
C ARG A 202 -9.35 -3.66 28.48
N THR A 203 -9.55 -4.49 27.47
CA THR A 203 -8.70 -5.64 27.16
C THR A 203 -8.25 -5.61 25.71
N PHE A 204 -7.78 -4.45 25.24
CA PHE A 204 -7.36 -4.29 23.85
C PHE A 204 -6.13 -5.16 23.54
N PRO A 205 -6.20 -6.06 22.56
CA PRO A 205 -5.10 -6.99 22.29
C PRO A 205 -3.94 -6.32 21.56
N TYR A 206 -2.72 -6.60 22.01
CA TYR A 206 -1.49 -6.18 21.35
C TYR A 206 -0.38 -7.20 21.58
N VAL A 207 0.69 -7.11 20.79
CA VAL A 207 1.88 -7.95 20.93
C VAL A 207 3.08 -7.04 21.19
N ARG A 208 3.79 -7.28 22.28
CA ARG A 208 5.06 -6.57 22.54
C ARG A 208 6.06 -6.87 21.43
N ILE A 209 6.79 -5.86 21.01
CA ILE A 209 7.92 -6.05 20.11
C ILE A 209 8.99 -6.90 20.79
N SER A 210 9.24 -6.71 22.08
CA SER A 210 10.16 -7.56 22.84
C SER A 210 9.80 -9.05 22.75
N SER A 211 8.53 -9.41 22.83
CA SER A 211 8.07 -10.80 22.66
C SER A 211 8.34 -11.34 21.23
N TRP A 212 8.19 -10.51 20.20
CA TRP A 212 8.58 -10.89 18.84
C TRP A 212 10.09 -11.12 18.71
N ILE A 213 10.90 -10.20 19.23
CA ILE A 213 12.36 -10.29 19.16
C ILE A 213 12.88 -11.51 19.92
N GLN A 214 12.36 -11.76 21.12
CA GLN A 214 12.62 -12.95 21.92
C GLN A 214 12.39 -14.23 21.09
N HIS A 215 11.24 -14.31 20.43
CA HIS A 215 10.90 -15.46 19.61
C HIS A 215 11.82 -15.61 18.38
N VAL A 216 12.20 -14.51 17.73
CA VAL A 216 13.15 -14.52 16.62
C VAL A 216 14.52 -15.05 17.07
N LEU A 217 14.99 -14.65 18.25
CA LEU A 217 16.24 -15.15 18.85
C LEU A 217 16.15 -16.63 19.21
N ASP A 218 15.04 -17.06 19.80
CA ASP A 218 14.83 -18.46 20.18
C ASP A 218 14.83 -19.40 18.98
N LEU A 219 14.40 -18.90 17.82
CA LEU A 219 14.48 -19.63 16.55
C LEU A 219 15.86 -19.55 15.87
N GLY A 220 16.79 -18.72 16.35
CA GLY A 220 18.05 -18.45 15.67
C GLY A 220 17.87 -17.75 14.32
N ARG A 221 16.81 -16.93 14.17
CA ARG A 221 16.39 -16.33 12.89
C ARG A 221 16.63 -14.83 12.82
N ILE A 222 17.76 -14.37 13.35
CA ILE A 222 18.15 -12.96 13.31
C ILE A 222 18.25 -12.38 11.88
N ASP A 223 18.37 -13.26 10.88
CA ASP A 223 18.27 -12.93 9.45
C ASP A 223 16.97 -12.25 9.05
N LEU A 224 15.91 -12.41 9.84
CA LEU A 224 14.63 -11.73 9.64
C LEU A 224 14.71 -10.23 9.93
N LEU A 225 15.64 -9.79 10.77
CA LEU A 225 15.86 -8.39 11.14
C LEU A 225 17.07 -7.76 10.45
N CYS A 226 18.14 -8.54 10.23
CA CYS A 226 19.40 -8.03 9.69
C CYS A 226 19.69 -8.47 8.25
N GLY A 227 18.99 -9.48 7.74
CA GLY A 227 19.25 -10.05 6.41
C GLY A 227 20.44 -10.99 6.31
N VAL A 228 21.19 -11.18 7.41
CA VAL A 228 22.34 -12.08 7.56
C VAL A 228 22.14 -13.00 8.76
N ASP A 229 22.85 -14.12 8.79
CA ASP A 229 22.85 -15.03 9.95
C ASP A 229 23.54 -14.41 11.18
N GLY A 230 23.52 -15.15 12.30
CA GLY A 230 24.14 -14.71 13.55
C GLY A 230 25.65 -14.57 13.49
N GLU A 231 26.33 -15.36 12.65
CA GLU A 231 27.80 -15.33 12.52
C GLU A 231 28.28 -14.02 11.91
N HIS A 232 27.56 -13.51 10.91
CA HIS A 232 27.92 -12.27 10.20
C HIS A 232 27.28 -11.02 10.80
N MET A 233 26.35 -11.17 11.75
CA MET A 233 25.59 -10.05 12.33
C MET A 233 26.51 -8.99 12.95
N GLU A 234 27.50 -9.41 13.75
CA GLU A 234 28.31 -8.44 14.49
C GLU A 234 29.16 -7.55 13.59
N SER A 235 29.78 -8.14 12.57
CA SER A 235 30.54 -7.39 11.56
C SER A 235 29.64 -6.44 10.76
N LEU A 236 28.44 -6.89 10.39
CA LEU A 236 27.46 -6.06 9.68
C LEU A 236 27.03 -4.85 10.53
N LEU A 237 26.67 -5.10 11.79
CA LEU A 237 26.17 -4.06 12.69
C LEU A 237 27.27 -3.07 13.07
N ALA A 238 28.49 -3.55 13.33
CA ALA A 238 29.63 -2.67 13.58
C ALA A 238 29.87 -1.69 12.42
N GLU A 239 29.86 -2.20 11.17
CA GLU A 239 30.00 -1.35 9.99
C GLU A 239 28.80 -0.43 9.77
N PHE A 240 27.58 -0.91 10.03
CA PHE A 240 26.36 -0.09 9.95
C PHE A 240 26.46 1.13 10.88
N TRP A 241 26.80 0.91 12.15
CA TRP A 241 26.89 1.99 13.13
C TRP A 241 28.09 2.90 12.89
N SER A 242 29.19 2.37 12.37
CA SER A 242 30.33 3.17 11.89
C SER A 242 29.87 4.19 10.83
N ARG A 243 29.16 3.73 9.80
CA ARG A 243 28.61 4.61 8.75
C ARG A 243 27.55 5.55 9.27
N TYR A 244 26.65 5.06 10.13
CA TYR A 244 25.59 5.86 10.71
C TYR A 244 26.14 7.02 11.54
N ARG A 245 27.24 6.81 12.27
CA ARG A 245 27.90 7.85 13.07
C ARG A 245 28.45 8.99 12.22
N ILE A 246 28.89 8.72 10.99
CA ILE A 246 29.37 9.76 10.08
C ILE A 246 28.24 10.74 9.73
N LEU A 247 27.02 10.24 9.57
CA LEU A 247 25.85 11.03 9.18
C LEU A 247 25.12 11.65 10.39
N HIS A 248 25.11 10.95 11.53
CA HIS A 248 24.30 11.30 12.71
C HIS A 248 25.18 11.30 13.97
N ALA A 249 26.28 12.07 13.96
CA ALA A 249 27.32 12.01 14.99
C ALA A 249 26.82 12.27 16.42
N ASP A 250 25.77 13.08 16.57
CA ASP A 250 25.17 13.44 17.86
C ASP A 250 24.02 12.51 18.29
N HIS A 251 23.75 11.41 17.57
CA HIS A 251 22.71 10.46 17.96
C HIS A 251 23.03 9.81 19.32
N GLU A 252 22.06 9.81 20.24
CA GLU A 252 22.22 9.40 21.64
C GLU A 252 22.64 7.93 21.83
N VAL A 253 22.48 7.11 20.78
CA VAL A 253 22.94 5.71 20.74
C VAL A 253 24.46 5.60 20.92
N PHE A 254 25.22 6.63 20.55
CA PHE A 254 26.69 6.62 20.66
C PHE A 254 27.19 6.96 22.06
N THR A 255 26.33 7.50 22.92
CA THR A 255 26.62 7.82 24.32
C THR A 255 25.95 6.87 25.29
N SER A 256 25.15 5.91 24.82
CA SER A 256 24.34 5.02 25.66
C SER A 256 25.12 3.89 26.34
N GLY A 257 26.35 3.60 25.88
CA GLY A 257 27.19 2.52 26.41
C GLY A 257 26.78 1.11 25.97
N ILE A 258 25.81 0.97 25.07
CA ILE A 258 25.38 -0.34 24.54
C ILE A 258 26.39 -0.91 23.55
N ASN A 259 26.43 -2.24 23.42
CA ASN A 259 27.28 -2.89 22.42
C ASN A 259 26.68 -2.75 21.01
N LEU A 260 27.20 -1.80 20.23
CA LEU A 260 26.76 -1.52 18.86
C LEU A 260 26.89 -2.71 17.91
N SER A 261 27.86 -3.63 18.10
CA SER A 261 27.96 -4.84 17.26
C SER A 261 26.78 -5.81 17.48
N ARG A 262 26.01 -5.64 18.55
CA ARG A 262 24.78 -6.41 18.83
C ARG A 262 23.54 -5.52 18.90
N SER A 263 23.62 -4.29 18.39
CA SER A 263 22.50 -3.34 18.34
C SER A 263 21.83 -3.36 16.97
N VAL A 264 20.66 -3.97 16.87
CA VAL A 264 19.91 -4.10 15.62
C VAL A 264 19.14 -2.81 15.31
N PRO A 265 19.41 -2.14 14.17
CA PRO A 265 18.65 -0.97 13.75
C PRO A 265 17.30 -1.37 13.15
N VAL A 266 16.22 -0.75 13.64
CA VAL A 266 14.85 -0.95 13.14
C VAL A 266 14.18 0.38 12.85
N PHE A 267 13.15 0.34 12.00
CA PHE A 267 12.18 1.42 11.87
C PHE A 267 10.86 0.96 12.50
N GLY A 268 10.24 1.84 13.28
CA GLY A 268 8.80 1.71 13.50
C GLY A 268 8.07 2.04 12.20
N HIS A 269 6.92 1.45 11.99
CA HIS A 269 6.10 1.65 10.81
C HIS A 269 4.64 1.82 11.21
N ILE A 270 4.05 2.92 10.76
CA ILE A 270 2.66 3.28 10.96
C ILE A 270 1.98 3.51 9.61
N ASP A 271 0.81 2.91 9.42
CA ASP A 271 0.06 2.98 8.15
C ASP A 271 -1.45 3.05 8.40
N GLU A 272 -2.16 3.77 7.52
CA GLU A 272 -3.62 3.88 7.51
C GLU A 272 -4.24 2.99 6.42
N GLY A 273 -4.39 1.70 6.77
CA GLY A 273 -5.02 0.71 5.92
C GLY A 273 -6.56 0.79 5.89
N ARG A 274 -7.16 -0.17 5.17
CA ARG A 274 -8.60 -0.39 5.17
C ARG A 274 -8.93 -1.85 5.45
N THR A 275 -9.99 -2.09 6.22
CA THR A 275 -10.61 -3.41 6.38
C THR A 275 -11.20 -3.89 5.06
N PHE A 276 -11.58 -5.18 5.00
CA PHE A 276 -12.38 -5.74 3.91
C PHE A 276 -13.71 -4.99 3.70
N LYS A 277 -14.27 -4.38 4.76
CA LYS A 277 -15.48 -3.54 4.70
C LYS A 277 -15.17 -2.06 4.47
N SER A 278 -13.99 -1.74 3.94
CA SER A 278 -13.50 -0.39 3.63
C SER A 278 -13.40 0.59 4.80
N LYS A 279 -13.60 0.14 6.05
CA LYS A 279 -13.36 0.94 7.26
C LYS A 279 -11.87 1.16 7.46
N ALA A 280 -11.47 2.38 7.83
CA ALA A 280 -10.07 2.73 8.05
C ALA A 280 -9.49 2.02 9.30
N LEU A 281 -8.24 1.58 9.18
CA LEU A 281 -7.43 0.93 10.22
C LEU A 281 -6.14 1.72 10.40
N LEU A 282 -5.63 1.78 11.62
CA LEU A 282 -4.27 2.17 11.92
C LEU A 282 -3.49 0.91 12.29
N ILE A 283 -2.35 0.69 11.64
CA ILE A 283 -1.44 -0.43 11.92
C ILE A 283 -0.16 0.14 12.49
N LEU A 284 0.32 -0.43 13.60
CA LEU A 284 1.62 -0.12 14.19
C LEU A 284 2.48 -1.38 14.22
N SER A 285 3.71 -1.28 13.72
CA SER A 285 4.64 -2.39 13.55
C SER A 285 6.09 -1.91 13.59
N ILE A 286 7.05 -2.83 13.56
CA ILE A 286 8.45 -2.54 13.26
C ILE A 286 8.95 -3.38 12.10
N HIS A 287 10.05 -2.96 11.49
CA HIS A 287 10.81 -3.77 10.56
C HIS A 287 12.30 -3.44 10.64
N GLY A 288 13.17 -4.37 10.25
CA GLY A 288 14.61 -4.12 10.15
C GLY A 288 14.92 -2.96 9.22
N ALA A 289 15.87 -2.10 9.60
CA ALA A 289 16.49 -1.15 8.66
C ALA A 289 17.32 -1.90 7.61
N LEU A 290 17.91 -3.01 8.05
CA LEU A 290 18.64 -3.98 7.26
C LEU A 290 17.73 -5.16 6.88
N GLY A 291 18.12 -5.95 5.87
CA GLY A 291 17.35 -7.09 5.40
C GLY A 291 17.97 -7.76 4.18
N LYS A 292 17.18 -8.55 3.45
CA LYS A 292 17.68 -9.41 2.35
C LYS A 292 18.00 -8.67 1.05
N GLY A 293 17.96 -7.34 1.07
CA GLY A 293 18.22 -6.46 -0.06
C GLY A 293 17.03 -6.28 -0.99
N THR A 294 17.33 -5.81 -2.20
CA THR A 294 16.42 -5.75 -3.36
C THR A 294 16.76 -6.84 -4.39
N ALA A 295 15.92 -7.06 -5.39
CA ALA A 295 16.25 -7.98 -6.48
C ALA A 295 17.57 -7.61 -7.17
N SER A 296 17.81 -6.31 -7.37
CA SER A 296 19.06 -5.79 -7.95
C SER A 296 20.26 -5.90 -7.01
N TYR A 297 20.05 -5.86 -5.70
CA TYR A 297 21.09 -6.17 -4.72
C TYR A 297 21.51 -7.63 -4.85
N LYS A 298 20.58 -8.58 -4.85
CA LYS A 298 20.91 -10.02 -4.97
C LYS A 298 21.65 -10.37 -6.26
N LYS A 299 21.33 -9.71 -7.37
CA LYS A 299 22.06 -9.89 -8.64
C LYS A 299 23.52 -9.41 -8.56
N ARG A 300 23.82 -8.41 -7.72
CA ARG A 300 25.15 -7.80 -7.58
C ARG A 300 25.96 -8.35 -6.39
N ALA A 301 25.28 -8.92 -5.40
CA ALA A 301 25.83 -9.26 -4.08
C ALA A 301 26.68 -10.55 -4.04
N ALA A 302 27.48 -10.83 -5.06
CA ALA A 302 28.55 -11.83 -4.95
C ALA A 302 29.54 -11.55 -3.78
N PRO A 303 29.83 -10.28 -3.38
CA PRO A 303 30.75 -10.00 -2.25
C PRO A 303 30.16 -10.22 -0.85
N ASN A 304 28.85 -10.01 -0.65
CA ASN A 304 28.23 -9.98 0.69
C ASN A 304 28.04 -11.36 1.33
N ALA A 305 28.28 -12.44 0.57
CA ALA A 305 28.30 -13.80 1.12
C ALA A 305 29.56 -14.10 1.94
N ARG A 306 30.56 -13.19 1.98
CA ARG A 306 31.86 -13.40 2.64
C ARG A 306 32.11 -12.50 3.85
N GLY A 307 31.11 -11.75 4.33
CA GLY A 307 31.25 -10.90 5.54
C GLY A 307 32.05 -9.61 5.37
N ASP A 308 32.51 -9.26 4.17
CA ASP A 308 33.18 -7.99 3.91
C ASP A 308 32.15 -6.88 3.62
N PHE A 309 31.79 -6.15 4.67
CA PHE A 309 30.83 -5.05 4.58
C PHE A 309 31.47 -3.70 4.30
N LYS A 310 32.79 -3.54 4.48
CA LYS A 310 33.47 -2.24 4.46
C LYS A 310 33.44 -1.60 3.07
N ASP A 311 33.65 -2.40 2.04
CA ASP A 311 33.64 -1.94 0.65
C ASP A 311 32.33 -2.28 -0.08
N SER A 312 31.38 -2.90 0.64
CA SER A 312 30.13 -3.40 0.09
C SER A 312 28.89 -2.61 0.53
N GLY A 313 27.86 -2.63 -0.31
CA GLY A 313 26.52 -2.16 0.07
C GLY A 313 25.83 -3.14 1.01
N MET A 314 24.98 -2.62 1.91
CA MET A 314 24.17 -3.42 2.83
C MET A 314 22.78 -3.71 2.27
N GLY A 315 22.21 -4.84 2.65
CA GLY A 315 20.87 -5.23 2.22
C GLY A 315 19.78 -4.43 2.94
N MET A 316 18.90 -3.78 2.19
CA MET A 316 17.68 -3.15 2.70
C MET A 316 16.53 -4.17 2.86
N ASN A 317 15.56 -3.90 3.72
CA ASN A 317 14.43 -4.80 3.98
C ASN A 317 13.29 -4.74 2.93
N TYR A 318 13.60 -5.03 1.66
CA TYR A 318 12.60 -5.03 0.56
C TYR A 318 12.25 -6.42 0.01
N LEU A 319 13.03 -7.44 0.35
CA LEU A 319 12.79 -8.81 -0.09
C LEU A 319 12.42 -9.70 1.10
N GLY A 320 11.34 -10.45 0.94
CA GLY A 320 10.81 -11.35 1.97
C GLY A 320 9.29 -11.28 1.98
N ALA A 321 8.66 -12.21 2.70
CA ALA A 321 7.24 -12.09 3.00
C ALA A 321 7.09 -11.05 4.11
N THR A 322 6.08 -10.17 4.02
CA THR A 322 5.75 -9.17 5.06
C THR A 322 5.58 -9.81 6.44
N TRP A 323 4.99 -11.00 6.49
CA TRP A 323 4.85 -11.81 7.71
C TRP A 323 6.16 -12.23 8.38
N SER A 324 7.28 -12.15 7.67
CA SER A 324 8.60 -12.57 8.16
C SER A 324 9.56 -11.42 8.43
N ASN A 325 9.22 -10.20 7.99
CA ASN A 325 10.10 -9.05 8.11
C ASN A 325 9.41 -7.78 8.65
N GLN A 326 8.11 -7.85 8.92
CA GLN A 326 7.35 -6.84 9.65
C GLN A 326 6.71 -7.48 10.89
N PHE A 327 7.01 -6.93 12.06
CA PHE A 327 6.54 -7.43 13.34
C PHE A 327 5.47 -6.49 13.88
N MET A 328 4.23 -6.97 13.89
CA MET A 328 3.07 -6.16 14.26
C MET A 328 2.98 -5.98 15.78
N PHE A 329 2.78 -4.74 16.21
CA PHE A 329 2.47 -4.40 17.60
C PHE A 329 0.97 -4.43 17.84
N CYS A 330 0.20 -3.65 17.06
CA CYS A 330 -1.25 -3.64 17.14
C CYS A 330 -1.91 -3.15 15.84
N CYS A 331 -3.22 -3.36 15.76
CA CYS A 331 -4.09 -2.78 14.74
C CYS A 331 -5.37 -2.27 15.40
N ILE A 332 -5.77 -1.04 15.11
CA ILE A 332 -6.96 -0.41 15.71
C ILE A 332 -7.81 0.28 14.64
N GLN A 333 -9.14 0.14 14.74
CA GLN A 333 -10.06 0.79 13.80
C GLN A 333 -10.17 2.28 14.09
N ARG A 334 -10.21 3.09 13.02
CA ARG A 334 -10.39 4.54 13.15
C ARG A 334 -11.65 4.92 13.93
N THR A 335 -12.73 4.17 13.78
CA THR A 335 -13.99 4.42 14.50
C THR A 335 -13.85 4.34 16.01
N ILE A 336 -12.85 3.60 16.51
CA ILE A 336 -12.60 3.43 17.95
C ILE A 336 -11.85 4.68 18.47
N PHE A 337 -10.67 4.96 17.92
CA PHE A 337 -9.85 6.05 18.43
C PHE A 337 -10.31 7.46 18.00
N SER A 338 -11.21 7.58 17.01
CA SER A 338 -11.79 8.89 16.68
C SER A 338 -12.75 9.40 17.77
N GLN A 339 -13.27 8.51 18.63
CA GLN A 339 -14.13 8.90 19.76
C GLN A 339 -13.31 9.34 20.96
N ASP A 340 -12.11 8.78 21.13
CA ASP A 340 -11.20 9.09 22.21
C ASP A 340 -9.74 9.04 21.70
N PRO A 341 -9.18 10.19 21.31
CA PRO A 341 -7.80 10.27 20.83
C PRO A 341 -6.75 9.84 21.88
N SER A 342 -7.06 9.89 23.18
CA SER A 342 -6.13 9.49 24.25
C SER A 342 -5.76 8.00 24.19
N MET A 343 -6.58 7.18 23.53
CA MET A 343 -6.27 5.78 23.25
C MET A 343 -5.00 5.64 22.43
N LEU A 344 -4.78 6.51 21.43
CA LEU A 344 -3.56 6.49 20.62
C LEU A 344 -2.35 6.89 21.46
N GLU A 345 -2.47 7.89 22.33
CA GLU A 345 -1.39 8.29 23.24
C GLU A 345 -0.95 7.11 24.13
N THR A 346 -1.89 6.33 24.65
CA THR A 346 -1.64 5.15 25.48
C THR A 346 -0.97 4.02 24.68
N ILE A 347 -1.43 3.76 23.46
CA ILE A 347 -0.82 2.78 22.55
C ILE A 347 0.63 3.18 22.23
N PHE A 348 0.85 4.44 21.84
CA PHE A 348 2.16 4.95 21.48
C PHE A 348 3.12 5.00 22.66
N ALA A 349 2.66 5.37 23.86
CA ALA A 349 3.46 5.32 25.08
C ALA A 349 3.87 3.88 25.42
N THR A 350 2.95 2.91 25.27
CA THR A 350 3.23 1.49 25.52
C THR A 350 4.25 0.94 24.52
N PHE A 351 4.10 1.28 23.24
CA PHE A 351 5.06 0.93 22.20
C PHE A 351 6.45 1.54 22.46
N ALA A 352 6.51 2.84 22.72
CA ALA A 352 7.76 3.55 22.99
C ALA A 352 8.47 2.99 24.22
N SER A 353 7.73 2.66 25.28
CA SER A 353 8.29 2.03 26.48
C SER A 353 8.94 0.66 26.19
N ASP A 354 8.32 -0.16 25.35
CA ASP A 354 8.87 -1.47 24.97
C ASP A 354 10.12 -1.31 24.10
N MET A 355 10.10 -0.37 23.15
CA MET A 355 11.26 -0.03 22.32
C MET A 355 12.41 0.58 23.13
N ALA A 356 12.13 1.46 24.09
CA ALA A 356 13.13 2.03 24.99
C ALA A 356 13.79 0.96 25.87
N MET A 357 13.00 -0.02 26.34
CA MET A 357 13.53 -1.17 27.07
C MET A 357 14.48 -1.98 26.19
N LEU A 358 14.10 -2.29 24.95
CA LEU A 358 14.98 -3.00 24.00
C LEU A 358 16.24 -2.22 23.64
N ALA A 359 16.17 -0.89 23.57
CA ALA A 359 17.31 -0.04 23.26
C ALA A 359 18.31 0.07 24.41
N THR A 360 17.83 0.05 25.66
CA THR A 360 18.66 0.29 26.86
C THR A 360 19.10 -0.98 27.57
N ARG A 361 18.20 -1.96 27.71
CA ARG A 361 18.45 -3.22 28.43
C ARG A 361 18.73 -4.39 27.50
N GLY A 362 18.28 -4.30 26.25
CA GLY A 362 18.35 -5.41 25.31
C GLY A 362 17.43 -6.57 25.71
N ILE A 363 17.56 -7.67 24.97
CA ILE A 363 16.80 -8.90 25.19
C ILE A 363 17.65 -10.12 24.85
N SER A 364 17.56 -11.15 25.68
CA SER A 364 18.30 -12.40 25.53
C SER A 364 17.40 -13.52 25.05
N SER A 365 17.88 -14.43 24.21
CA SER A 365 17.20 -15.71 23.93
C SER A 365 16.82 -16.44 25.24
N SER A 366 15.79 -17.29 25.21
CA SER A 366 15.38 -18.15 26.32
C SER A 366 16.50 -19.08 26.77
N SER A 367 17.45 -19.39 25.88
CA SER A 367 18.66 -20.16 26.19
C SER A 367 19.78 -19.34 26.85
N GLY A 368 19.65 -18.02 26.89
CA GLY A 368 20.70 -17.09 27.36
C GLY A 368 21.90 -16.92 26.42
N ARG A 369 21.97 -17.67 25.31
CA ARG A 369 23.12 -17.66 24.38
C ARG A 369 23.25 -16.36 23.59
N ASP A 370 22.14 -15.87 23.07
CA ASP A 370 22.11 -14.63 22.29
C ASP A 370 21.53 -13.50 23.13
N HIS A 371 22.13 -12.31 23.03
CA HIS A 371 21.65 -11.07 23.63
C HIS A 371 21.86 -9.94 22.63
N ILE A 372 20.80 -9.19 22.34
CA ILE A 372 20.86 -8.07 21.41
C ILE A 372 20.15 -6.85 21.98
N TYR A 373 20.53 -5.68 21.47
CA TYR A 373 19.78 -4.44 21.65
C TYR A 373 18.99 -4.16 20.37
N VAL A 374 17.87 -3.45 20.49
CA VAL A 374 17.10 -3.01 19.31
C VAL A 374 16.93 -1.50 19.39
N VAL A 375 17.42 -0.80 18.37
CA VAL A 375 17.42 0.66 18.32
C VAL A 375 16.48 1.11 17.21
N MET A 376 15.43 1.84 17.59
CA MET A 376 14.50 2.44 16.64
C MET A 376 15.10 3.74 16.10
N LEU A 377 15.42 3.76 14.80
CA LEU A 377 16.00 4.93 14.13
C LEU A 377 14.98 6.03 13.80
N GLY A 378 13.71 5.64 13.68
CA GLY A 378 12.62 6.55 13.34
C GLY A 378 11.32 5.80 13.07
N LEU A 379 10.24 6.57 12.98
CA LEU A 379 8.90 6.12 12.64
C LEU A 379 8.60 6.42 11.18
N LYS A 380 8.45 5.36 10.37
CA LYS A 380 8.06 5.43 8.96
C LYS A 380 6.54 5.44 8.81
N GLY A 381 6.03 6.24 7.90
CA GLY A 381 4.61 6.20 7.55
C GLY A 381 4.22 7.17 6.45
N ASP A 382 2.97 7.05 6.01
CA ASP A 382 2.36 8.07 5.16
C ASP A 382 2.12 9.37 5.96
N LEU A 383 1.93 10.48 5.26
CA LEU A 383 1.78 11.78 5.91
C LEU A 383 0.59 11.85 6.89
N PRO A 384 -0.60 11.31 6.57
CA PRO A 384 -1.72 11.28 7.52
C PRO A 384 -1.43 10.49 8.80
N ALA A 385 -0.73 9.35 8.73
CA ALA A 385 -0.40 8.55 9.90
C ALA A 385 0.66 9.25 10.77
N LEU A 386 1.70 9.80 10.13
CA LEU A 386 2.75 10.54 10.85
C LEU A 386 2.20 11.79 11.55
N GLN A 387 1.27 12.52 10.93
CA GLN A 387 0.61 13.66 11.56
C GLN A 387 -0.07 13.27 12.88
N LYS A 388 -0.74 12.11 12.93
CA LYS A 388 -1.41 11.61 14.14
C LYS A 388 -0.41 11.09 15.18
N ALA A 389 0.64 10.39 14.73
CA ALA A 389 1.66 9.84 15.61
C ALA A 389 2.50 10.94 16.29
N GLY A 390 2.79 12.01 15.56
CA GLY A 390 3.60 13.12 16.03
C GLY A 390 2.83 14.33 16.56
N ASP A 391 1.49 14.28 16.55
CA ASP A 391 0.63 15.44 16.82
C ASP A 391 1.13 16.73 16.14
N LEU A 392 1.44 16.59 14.84
CA LEU A 392 2.26 17.58 14.13
C LEU A 392 1.48 18.88 13.90
N THR A 393 1.94 19.97 14.53
CA THR A 393 1.39 21.32 14.40
C THR A 393 1.67 21.91 13.02
N ARG A 394 2.73 21.48 12.32
CA ARG A 394 2.99 21.80 10.92
C ARG A 394 2.90 20.54 10.09
N ASN A 395 2.03 20.52 9.09
CA ASN A 395 1.79 19.33 8.28
C ASN A 395 1.11 19.68 6.94
N PHE A 396 1.12 18.71 6.03
CA PHE A 396 0.64 18.85 4.66
C PHE A 396 -0.81 19.30 4.50
N MET A 397 -1.66 19.06 5.50
CA MET A 397 -3.07 19.47 5.47
C MET A 397 -3.26 20.96 5.77
N LYS A 398 -2.20 21.65 6.23
CA LYS A 398 -2.24 23.07 6.59
C LYS A 398 -1.84 24.02 5.45
N GLY A 399 -1.76 23.52 4.22
CA GLY A 399 -1.53 24.35 3.02
C GLY A 399 -2.52 25.52 2.92
N PRO A 400 -2.07 26.73 2.54
CA PRO A 400 -2.97 27.83 2.25
C PRO A 400 -3.92 27.43 1.11
N LYS A 401 -5.25 27.51 1.35
CA LYS A 401 -6.26 27.13 0.35
C LYS A 401 -6.75 28.31 -0.51
N LYS A 402 -6.22 29.49 -0.23
CA LYS A 402 -6.61 30.76 -0.85
C LYS A 402 -5.36 31.64 -0.90
N ALA A 403 -5.27 32.48 -1.93
CA ALA A 403 -4.20 33.47 -2.08
C ALA A 403 -4.09 34.43 -0.88
N THR A 404 -5.18 34.62 -0.13
CA THR A 404 -5.19 35.37 1.13
C THR A 404 -5.94 34.59 2.22
N SER A 405 -5.32 34.44 3.37
CA SER A 405 -5.90 33.81 4.57
C SER A 405 -6.04 34.85 5.69
N GLN A 406 -7.11 34.74 6.49
CA GLN A 406 -7.27 35.59 7.69
C GLN A 406 -6.29 35.20 8.80
N LYS A 407 -5.90 33.92 8.86
CA LYS A 407 -4.91 33.42 9.80
C LYS A 407 -3.63 33.06 9.03
N PRO A 408 -2.46 33.59 9.45
CA PRO A 408 -1.19 33.17 8.90
C PRO A 408 -1.01 31.64 8.95
N CYS A 409 -0.53 31.04 7.86
CA CYS A 409 -0.16 29.63 7.86
C CYS A 409 1.04 29.41 8.79
N ASP A 410 0.90 28.44 9.70
CA ASP A 410 1.94 28.05 10.66
C ASP A 410 3.06 27.21 9.99
N GLY A 411 2.86 26.80 8.74
CA GLY A 411 3.76 25.95 7.94
C GLY A 411 3.16 24.60 7.54
N VAL A 412 3.65 24.08 6.42
CA VAL A 412 3.15 22.86 5.76
C VAL A 412 4.06 21.65 5.94
N CYS A 413 5.30 21.87 6.38
CA CYS A 413 6.31 20.84 6.59
C CYS A 413 6.64 20.67 8.07
N TRP A 414 6.77 19.44 8.56
CA TRP A 414 7.19 19.17 9.95
C TRP A 414 8.70 19.25 10.13
N LEU A 415 9.47 19.06 9.04
CA LEU A 415 10.93 19.09 9.07
C LEU A 415 11.49 20.51 9.07
N CYS A 416 10.80 21.48 8.44
CA CYS A 416 11.26 22.86 8.30
C CYS A 416 10.12 23.87 8.53
N LEU A 417 10.35 25.14 8.20
CA LEU A 417 9.36 26.22 8.29
C LEU A 417 8.70 26.53 6.94
N ALA A 418 8.85 25.68 5.93
CA ALA A 418 8.21 25.87 4.63
C ALA A 418 6.70 26.12 4.77
N GLY A 419 6.20 27.13 4.08
CA GLY A 419 4.81 27.60 4.07
C GLY A 419 4.42 28.44 5.28
N GLN A 420 5.36 28.75 6.17
CA GLN A 420 5.11 29.68 7.26
C GLN A 420 4.96 31.10 6.71
N GLU A 421 3.88 31.80 7.07
CA GLU A 421 3.65 33.18 6.63
C GLU A 421 4.17 34.23 7.63
N GLN A 422 4.22 33.90 8.93
CA GLN A 422 4.70 34.77 10.00
C GLN A 422 5.48 34.01 11.08
N PRO A 423 6.42 34.65 11.80
CA PRO A 423 6.85 36.06 11.66
C PRO A 423 7.74 36.30 10.44
N LEU A 424 8.35 35.25 9.90
CA LEU A 424 9.12 35.25 8.66
C LEU A 424 8.33 34.46 7.62
N HIS A 425 8.12 35.06 6.45
CA HIS A 425 7.55 34.38 5.29
C HIS A 425 8.59 33.44 4.68
N VAL A 426 8.29 32.14 4.68
CA VAL A 426 9.16 31.08 4.18
C VAL A 426 8.41 30.34 3.08
N PRO A 427 8.55 30.75 1.80
CA PRO A 427 7.78 30.16 0.70
C PRO A 427 8.14 28.69 0.52
N PHE A 428 7.16 27.80 0.50
CA PHE A 428 7.39 26.38 0.24
C PHE A 428 7.52 26.07 -1.25
N GLU A 429 7.18 27.04 -2.08
CA GLU A 429 7.21 27.03 -3.53
C GLU A 429 8.59 27.35 -4.10
N ASP A 430 9.53 27.77 -3.26
CA ASP A 430 10.90 28.08 -3.67
C ASP A 430 11.73 26.80 -3.78
N PHE A 431 12.17 26.47 -4.99
CA PHE A 431 13.05 25.32 -5.28
C PHE A 431 14.45 25.74 -5.70
N GLY A 432 14.79 27.02 -5.54
CA GLY A 432 16.13 27.52 -5.77
C GLY A 432 17.16 26.78 -4.92
N GLU A 433 18.43 26.80 -5.33
CA GLU A 433 19.52 26.23 -4.54
C GLU A 433 19.59 26.87 -3.14
N ASP A 434 19.25 28.14 -3.05
CA ASP A 434 19.23 28.95 -1.82
C ASP A 434 17.84 29.06 -1.17
N ALA A 435 16.93 28.13 -1.46
CA ALA A 435 15.57 28.23 -0.95
C ALA A 435 15.51 28.35 0.58
N LEU A 436 14.79 29.36 1.06
CA LEU A 436 14.86 29.80 2.46
C LEU A 436 14.53 28.70 3.47
N TRP A 437 13.59 27.82 3.15
CA TRP A 437 13.19 26.73 4.06
C TRP A 437 14.31 25.73 4.34
N LYS A 438 15.33 25.58 3.47
CA LYS A 438 16.47 24.68 3.71
C LYS A 438 17.24 25.07 4.97
N LEU A 439 17.43 26.38 5.16
CA LEU A 439 18.10 26.96 6.33
C LEU A 439 17.28 26.82 7.62
N THR A 440 15.99 26.44 7.50
CA THR A 440 15.07 26.29 8.62
C THR A 440 14.83 24.84 9.02
N MET A 441 15.51 23.89 8.37
CA MET A 441 15.39 22.47 8.71
C MET A 441 15.77 22.22 10.16
N HIS A 442 14.90 21.51 10.87
CA HIS A 442 15.00 21.17 12.29
C HIS A 442 15.11 22.38 13.24
N ALA A 443 14.95 23.61 12.75
CA ALA A 443 15.12 24.84 13.54
C ALA A 443 14.04 25.01 14.62
N LYS A 444 12.87 24.40 14.43
CA LYS A 444 11.75 24.45 15.38
C LYS A 444 11.04 23.11 15.41
N GLU A 445 10.73 22.60 16.59
CA GLU A 445 9.93 21.38 16.73
C GLU A 445 8.51 21.59 16.17
N PRO A 446 7.92 20.58 15.48
CA PRO A 446 6.59 20.67 14.88
C PRO A 446 5.50 20.17 15.84
N TRP A 447 5.66 20.30 17.16
CA TRP A 447 4.67 19.93 18.17
C TRP A 447 4.74 20.88 19.36
N GLU A 448 3.67 20.99 20.12
CA GLU A 448 3.65 21.74 21.40
C GLU A 448 4.18 20.89 22.55
N ARG A 449 3.88 19.59 22.52
CA ARG A 449 4.32 18.60 23.51
C ARG A 449 5.01 17.46 22.77
N LYS A 450 6.18 17.03 23.28
CA LYS A 450 6.93 15.91 22.70
C LYS A 450 6.02 14.67 22.56
N PRO A 451 5.91 14.08 21.36
CA PRO A 451 5.02 12.93 21.12
C PRO A 451 5.39 11.72 21.97
N THR A 452 4.37 11.03 22.51
CA THR A 452 4.59 9.87 23.40
C THR A 452 5.29 8.70 22.69
N ILE A 453 5.15 8.60 21.36
CA ILE A 453 5.84 7.61 20.53
C ILE A 453 7.37 7.76 20.57
N MET A 454 7.89 8.92 20.99
CA MET A 454 9.31 9.22 21.16
C MET A 454 9.80 9.08 22.61
N GLY A 455 8.97 8.55 23.51
CA GLY A 455 9.26 8.48 24.94
C GLY A 455 10.49 7.62 25.24
N ASN A 456 11.53 8.23 25.83
CA ASN A 456 12.78 7.56 26.26
C ASN A 456 13.53 6.79 25.17
N LEU A 457 13.27 7.07 23.89
CA LEU A 457 14.04 6.50 22.79
C LEU A 457 15.33 7.29 22.57
N PRO A 458 16.46 6.63 22.23
CA PRO A 458 17.65 7.33 21.78
C PRO A 458 17.36 8.02 20.45
N ILE A 459 17.47 9.34 20.41
CA ILE A 459 17.17 10.18 19.25
C ILE A 459 18.41 10.98 18.82
N GLN A 460 18.28 11.75 17.73
CA GLN A 460 19.25 12.75 17.33
C GLN A 460 18.80 14.15 17.83
N PRO A 461 19.46 14.74 18.83
CA PRO A 461 19.06 16.03 19.39
C PRO A 461 19.08 17.18 18.37
N SER A 462 20.02 17.20 17.43
CA SER A 462 20.06 18.24 16.40
C SER A 462 18.95 18.16 15.36
N ALA A 463 18.24 17.02 15.27
CA ALA A 463 17.28 16.73 14.22
C ALA A 463 16.06 15.94 14.73
N VAL A 464 15.49 16.34 15.87
CA VAL A 464 14.42 15.60 16.56
C VAL A 464 13.20 15.33 15.65
N SER A 465 12.82 16.31 14.80
CA SER A 465 11.71 16.14 13.84
C SER A 465 11.99 15.12 12.74
N GLY A 466 13.27 14.80 12.48
CA GLY A 466 13.71 13.74 11.57
C GLY A 466 13.37 12.32 12.05
N PHE A 467 12.90 12.16 13.29
CA PHE A 467 12.35 10.89 13.78
C PHE A 467 11.14 10.44 12.96
N PHE A 468 10.33 11.37 12.44
CA PHE A 468 9.20 11.05 11.56
C PHE A 468 9.67 11.01 10.11
N ILE A 469 9.82 9.80 9.60
CA ILE A 469 10.36 9.51 8.27
C ILE A 469 9.22 9.22 7.33
N THR A 470 9.13 9.92 6.21
CA THR A 470 8.01 9.70 5.31
C THR A 470 8.22 8.55 4.35
N ASP A 471 7.13 7.83 4.04
CA ASP A 471 7.10 6.87 2.95
C ASP A 471 7.01 7.62 1.60
N ILE A 472 8.18 7.86 1.01
CA ILE A 472 8.32 8.48 -0.31
C ILE A 472 7.46 7.79 -1.37
N TRP A 473 7.37 6.46 -1.33
CA TRP A 473 6.64 5.69 -2.34
C TRP A 473 5.14 5.89 -2.20
N HIS A 474 4.63 5.86 -0.97
CA HIS A 474 3.22 6.14 -0.72
C HIS A 474 2.87 7.56 -1.15
N ASN A 475 3.66 8.55 -0.73
CA ASN A 475 3.42 9.96 -1.04
C ASN A 475 3.51 10.25 -2.54
N TRP A 476 4.45 9.61 -3.23
CA TRP A 476 4.57 9.73 -4.67
C TRP A 476 3.38 9.08 -5.37
N HIS A 477 3.18 7.76 -5.19
CA HIS A 477 2.21 7.02 -5.98
C HIS A 477 0.76 7.43 -5.67
N ASN A 478 0.40 7.54 -4.39
CA ASN A 478 -0.98 7.85 -3.99
C ASN A 478 -1.25 9.34 -3.81
N GLY A 479 -0.20 10.17 -3.72
CA GLY A 479 -0.28 11.64 -3.68
C GLY A 479 0.08 12.26 -5.03
N VAL A 480 1.35 12.64 -5.20
CA VAL A 480 1.82 13.50 -6.32
C VAL A 480 1.50 12.92 -7.69
N ALA A 481 1.93 11.67 -7.95
CA ALA A 481 1.77 11.04 -9.25
C ALA A 481 0.29 10.90 -9.62
N LYS A 482 -0.58 10.69 -8.63
CA LYS A 482 -2.02 10.60 -8.84
C LYS A 482 -2.61 11.93 -9.32
N ILE A 483 -2.29 13.01 -8.61
CA ILE A 483 -2.72 14.37 -8.96
C ILE A 483 -2.15 14.78 -10.31
N TYR A 484 -0.86 14.57 -10.53
CA TYR A 484 -0.18 14.86 -11.80
C TYR A 484 -0.85 14.15 -12.97
N VAL A 485 -1.04 12.82 -12.87
CA VAL A 485 -1.68 12.03 -13.93
C VAL A 485 -3.11 12.52 -14.20
N ALA A 486 -3.87 12.83 -13.16
CA ALA A 486 -5.25 13.29 -13.32
C ALA A 486 -5.32 14.65 -14.04
N ASN A 487 -4.43 15.58 -13.69
CA ASN A 487 -4.31 16.87 -14.36
C ASN A 487 -3.81 16.73 -15.80
N ALA A 488 -2.78 15.91 -16.04
CA ALA A 488 -2.26 15.66 -17.38
C ALA A 488 -3.34 15.11 -18.32
N VAL A 489 -4.13 14.13 -17.87
CA VAL A 489 -5.23 13.60 -18.66
C VAL A 489 -6.32 14.66 -18.88
N ALA A 490 -6.66 15.45 -17.86
CA ALA A 490 -7.61 16.55 -18.02
C ALA A 490 -7.16 17.57 -19.07
N THR A 491 -5.90 17.99 -19.04
CA THR A 491 -5.31 18.86 -20.07
C THR A 491 -5.40 18.21 -21.45
N MET A 492 -5.06 16.93 -21.58
CA MET A 492 -5.15 16.23 -22.86
C MET A 492 -6.58 16.16 -23.43
N VAL A 493 -7.59 15.95 -22.57
CA VAL A 493 -8.98 15.88 -23.04
C VAL A 493 -9.58 17.26 -23.31
N THR A 494 -9.12 18.32 -22.65
CA THR A 494 -9.60 19.69 -22.90
C THR A 494 -8.92 20.31 -24.12
N THR A 495 -7.66 19.97 -24.41
CA THR A 495 -6.98 20.48 -25.60
C THR A 495 -7.51 19.86 -26.90
N THR A 496 -7.68 20.68 -27.92
CA THR A 496 -8.14 20.29 -29.25
C THR A 496 -6.99 19.77 -30.11
N GLY A 497 -7.27 18.86 -31.05
CA GLY A 497 -6.29 18.41 -32.05
C GLY A 497 -5.32 17.30 -31.61
N ILE A 498 -5.24 16.96 -30.31
CA ILE A 498 -4.36 15.89 -29.82
C ILE A 498 -5.06 14.52 -29.85
N ILE A 499 -6.25 14.46 -29.26
CA ILE A 499 -7.07 13.24 -29.25
C ILE A 499 -8.03 13.30 -30.42
N PRO A 500 -8.10 12.28 -31.29
CA PRO A 500 -8.95 12.26 -32.47
C PRO A 500 -10.42 11.98 -32.11
N ALA A 501 -11.01 12.85 -31.29
CA ALA A 501 -12.42 12.78 -30.87
C ALA A 501 -12.97 14.16 -30.51
N ASN A 502 -14.27 14.36 -30.76
CA ASN A 502 -14.91 15.68 -30.73
C ASN A 502 -15.61 16.02 -29.40
N SER A 503 -15.91 15.04 -28.55
CA SER A 503 -16.49 15.26 -27.22
C SER A 503 -15.56 14.74 -26.12
N ILE A 504 -15.65 15.32 -24.92
CA ILE A 504 -14.86 14.88 -23.76
C ILE A 504 -15.07 13.39 -23.48
N ASP A 505 -16.31 12.90 -23.57
CA ASP A 505 -16.62 11.50 -23.29
C ASP A 505 -16.06 10.57 -24.37
N ALA A 506 -16.12 10.99 -25.64
CA ALA A 506 -15.48 10.25 -26.74
C ALA A 506 -13.95 10.24 -26.61
N LYS A 507 -13.35 11.33 -26.12
CA LYS A 507 -11.91 11.38 -25.82
C LYS A 507 -11.54 10.41 -24.69
N PHE A 508 -12.34 10.32 -23.64
CA PHE A 508 -12.14 9.33 -22.57
C PHE A 508 -12.30 7.88 -23.05
N GLN A 509 -13.27 7.61 -23.93
CA GLN A 509 -13.44 6.31 -24.58
C GLN A 509 -12.22 5.94 -25.44
N PHE A 510 -11.69 6.91 -26.19
CA PHE A 510 -10.44 6.74 -26.93
C PHE A 510 -9.28 6.39 -26.00
N LEU A 511 -9.07 7.17 -24.94
CA LEU A 511 -7.99 6.94 -23.97
C LEU A 511 -8.14 5.58 -23.27
N THR A 512 -9.36 5.15 -22.95
CA THR A 512 -9.62 3.82 -22.39
C THR A 512 -9.14 2.72 -23.32
N THR A 513 -9.48 2.81 -24.60
CA THR A 513 -9.10 1.82 -25.62
C THR A 513 -7.59 1.80 -25.83
N ASP A 514 -6.98 2.97 -25.92
CA ASP A 514 -5.53 3.12 -26.12
C ASP A 514 -4.74 2.65 -24.89
N TYR A 515 -5.21 2.93 -23.67
CA TYR A 515 -4.61 2.46 -22.42
C TYR A 515 -4.66 0.93 -22.29
N ARG A 516 -5.79 0.30 -22.58
CA ARG A 516 -5.89 -1.18 -22.60
C ARG A 516 -4.94 -1.78 -23.63
N SER A 517 -4.86 -1.18 -24.80
CA SER A 517 -3.93 -1.59 -25.86
C SER A 517 -2.48 -1.45 -25.42
N PHE A 518 -2.13 -0.34 -24.76
CA PHE A 518 -0.82 -0.13 -24.16
C PHE A 518 -0.48 -1.21 -23.12
N CYS A 519 -1.39 -1.48 -22.19
CA CYS A 519 -1.23 -2.52 -21.18
C CYS A 519 -0.97 -3.90 -21.82
N ALA A 520 -1.71 -4.25 -22.87
CA ALA A 520 -1.49 -5.49 -23.62
C ALA A 520 -0.09 -5.53 -24.27
N ARG A 521 0.34 -4.45 -24.93
CA ARG A 521 1.70 -4.36 -25.53
C ARG A 521 2.83 -4.51 -24.52
N GLN A 522 2.64 -3.99 -23.30
CA GLN A 522 3.65 -4.03 -22.25
C GLN A 522 3.59 -5.29 -21.36
N GLY A 523 2.60 -6.17 -21.57
CA GLY A 523 2.36 -7.32 -20.69
C GLY A 523 1.97 -6.90 -19.26
N ILE A 524 1.28 -5.76 -19.13
CA ILE A 524 0.83 -5.19 -17.85
C ILE A 524 -0.66 -5.45 -17.68
N ALA A 525 -1.09 -5.90 -16.50
CA ALA A 525 -2.51 -6.05 -16.19
C ALA A 525 -3.19 -4.68 -15.97
N PRO A 526 -4.28 -4.35 -16.69
CA PRO A 526 -4.99 -3.08 -16.54
C PRO A 526 -5.83 -3.10 -15.24
N TYR A 527 -5.34 -2.44 -14.19
CA TYR A 527 -6.09 -2.29 -12.93
C TYR A 527 -7.32 -1.38 -13.07
N LEU A 528 -7.25 -0.38 -13.94
CA LEU A 528 -8.40 0.42 -14.36
C LEU A 528 -8.94 -0.17 -15.65
N GLN A 529 -10.23 -0.51 -15.63
CA GLN A 529 -10.91 -1.01 -16.82
C GLN A 529 -11.40 0.16 -17.70
N GLU A 530 -11.72 1.30 -17.11
CA GLU A 530 -12.23 2.47 -17.80
C GLU A 530 -11.49 3.72 -17.32
N LEU A 531 -11.20 4.62 -18.25
CA LEU A 531 -10.68 5.95 -18.01
C LEU A 531 -11.84 6.92 -18.25
N SER A 532 -12.37 7.50 -17.18
CA SER A 532 -13.57 8.35 -17.20
C SER A 532 -13.38 9.62 -16.38
N ARG A 533 -14.33 10.56 -16.49
CA ARG A 533 -14.38 11.76 -15.64
C ARG A 533 -14.27 11.42 -14.16
N ASP A 534 -15.04 10.44 -13.69
CA ASP A 534 -15.03 9.97 -12.30
C ASP A 534 -13.68 9.37 -11.89
N THR A 535 -13.00 8.68 -12.81
CA THR A 535 -11.69 8.07 -12.56
C THR A 535 -10.65 9.14 -12.21
N PHE A 536 -10.72 10.29 -12.89
CA PHE A 536 -9.79 11.39 -12.69
C PHE A 536 -10.31 12.47 -11.73
N GLY A 537 -11.59 12.46 -11.37
CA GLY A 537 -12.23 13.55 -10.64
C GLY A 537 -12.30 14.83 -11.49
N PHE A 538 -12.60 14.68 -12.77
CA PHE A 538 -12.69 15.78 -13.73
C PHE A 538 -14.15 16.24 -13.88
N ASP A 539 -14.54 17.20 -13.05
CA ASP A 539 -15.90 17.78 -13.08
C ASP A 539 -16.05 18.83 -14.18
N SER A 540 -15.04 19.69 -14.35
CA SER A 540 -15.02 20.76 -15.34
C SER A 540 -13.59 21.10 -15.78
N ALA A 541 -13.45 21.86 -16.86
CA ALA A 541 -12.16 22.37 -17.35
C ALA A 541 -11.47 23.34 -16.39
N THR A 542 -12.17 23.85 -15.38
CA THR A 542 -11.63 24.77 -14.36
C THR A 542 -11.35 24.09 -13.02
N ALA A 543 -11.75 22.82 -12.87
CA ALA A 543 -11.49 22.04 -11.66
C ALA A 543 -10.05 21.50 -11.69
N SER A 544 -9.45 21.31 -10.51
CA SER A 544 -8.18 20.59 -10.34
C SER A 544 -8.48 19.12 -10.04
N PRO A 545 -8.23 18.19 -10.99
CA PRO A 545 -8.51 16.77 -10.81
C PRO A 545 -7.55 16.12 -9.83
N HIS A 546 -8.05 15.19 -9.01
CA HIS A 546 -7.27 14.55 -7.95
C HIS A 546 -7.09 13.04 -8.12
N GLY A 547 -7.78 12.41 -9.07
CA GLY A 547 -7.80 10.95 -9.24
C GLY A 547 -8.55 10.21 -8.13
N SER A 548 -9.39 9.23 -8.47
CA SER A 548 -10.23 8.51 -7.50
C SER A 548 -9.75 7.09 -7.18
N TRP A 549 -8.62 6.64 -7.76
CA TRP A 549 -8.11 5.30 -7.52
C TRP A 549 -7.36 5.16 -6.18
N ASN A 550 -7.44 3.97 -5.58
CA ASN A 550 -6.84 3.67 -4.27
C ASN A 550 -5.57 2.81 -4.35
N LYS A 551 -5.28 2.20 -5.51
CA LYS A 551 -4.09 1.35 -5.68
C LYS A 551 -2.95 2.17 -6.26
N ALA A 552 -1.85 2.28 -5.51
CA ALA A 552 -0.64 3.01 -5.89
C ALA A 552 -0.10 2.64 -7.29
N VAL A 553 -0.16 1.35 -7.64
CA VAL A 553 0.30 0.83 -8.94
C VAL A 553 -0.41 1.44 -10.15
N VAL A 554 -1.65 1.92 -9.98
CA VAL A 554 -2.42 2.58 -11.05
C VAL A 554 -1.71 3.85 -11.51
N SER A 555 -1.21 4.66 -10.58
CA SER A 555 -0.45 5.89 -10.92
C SER A 555 0.78 5.54 -11.75
N THR A 556 1.51 4.47 -11.38
CA THR A 556 2.68 4.01 -12.13
C THR A 556 2.32 3.58 -13.56
N HIS A 557 1.26 2.79 -13.71
CA HIS A 557 0.82 2.33 -15.04
C HIS A 557 0.37 3.50 -15.92
N LEU A 558 -0.39 4.45 -15.34
CA LEU A 558 -0.84 5.62 -16.07
C LEU A 558 0.32 6.56 -16.44
N MET A 559 1.33 6.72 -15.58
CA MET A 559 2.54 7.48 -15.96
C MET A 559 3.28 6.83 -17.13
N LEU A 560 3.44 5.51 -17.14
CA LEU A 560 4.06 4.80 -18.27
C LEU A 560 3.21 4.94 -19.54
N PHE A 561 1.88 4.90 -19.41
CA PHE A 561 0.96 5.15 -20.50
C PHE A 561 1.07 6.58 -21.03
N LEU A 562 1.13 7.59 -20.16
CA LEU A 562 1.33 8.99 -20.56
C LEU A 562 2.65 9.17 -21.31
N ALA A 563 3.71 8.46 -20.92
CA ALA A 563 4.99 8.46 -21.66
C ALA A 563 4.84 7.92 -23.08
N ASP A 564 4.18 6.76 -23.22
CA ASP A 564 3.91 6.13 -24.51
C ASP A 564 2.97 6.99 -25.37
N PHE A 565 1.99 7.63 -24.76
CA PHE A 565 1.05 8.52 -25.42
C PHE A 565 1.73 9.80 -25.90
N ALA A 566 2.46 10.49 -25.03
CA ALA A 566 3.18 11.72 -25.36
C ALA A 566 4.15 11.48 -26.52
N ALA A 567 4.87 10.35 -26.47
CA ALA A 567 5.77 9.95 -27.54
C ALA A 567 5.09 9.79 -28.91
N ARG A 568 3.82 9.39 -28.93
CA ARG A 568 3.04 9.17 -30.16
C ARG A 568 2.25 10.39 -30.60
N PHE A 569 1.79 11.24 -29.70
CA PHE A 569 0.79 12.28 -30.03
C PHE A 569 1.18 13.70 -29.67
N ILE A 570 2.19 13.91 -28.82
CA ILE A 570 2.61 15.23 -28.35
C ILE A 570 3.97 15.60 -28.97
N ASP A 571 4.94 14.71 -28.85
CA ASP A 571 6.34 15.04 -29.15
C ASP A 571 6.55 15.33 -30.64
N GLY A 572 6.99 16.57 -30.93
CA GLY A 572 7.15 17.08 -32.29
C GLY A 572 5.84 17.34 -33.03
N LYS A 573 4.68 17.22 -32.35
CA LYS A 573 3.35 17.38 -32.93
C LYS A 573 2.59 18.59 -32.40
N THR A 574 3.04 19.19 -31.31
CA THR A 574 2.47 20.42 -30.76
C THR A 574 3.57 21.33 -30.21
N THR A 575 3.31 22.63 -30.19
CA THR A 575 4.11 23.66 -29.51
C THR A 575 3.45 24.16 -28.22
N ASP A 576 2.29 23.60 -27.85
CA ASP A 576 1.59 23.93 -26.62
C ASP A 576 2.47 23.55 -25.42
N TYR A 577 2.86 24.56 -24.66
CA TYR A 577 3.77 24.40 -23.52
C TYR A 577 3.22 23.42 -22.47
N LEU A 578 1.93 23.49 -22.15
CA LEU A 578 1.29 22.61 -21.16
C LEU A 578 1.26 21.16 -21.64
N LEU A 579 1.05 20.93 -22.93
CA LEU A 579 1.13 19.57 -23.46
C LEU A 579 2.56 19.06 -23.52
N THR A 580 3.52 19.89 -23.90
CA THR A 580 4.93 19.50 -23.93
C THR A 580 5.51 19.24 -22.53
N SER A 581 4.93 19.81 -21.47
CA SER A 581 5.32 19.51 -20.08
C SER A 581 4.73 18.18 -19.56
N ILE A 582 3.70 17.64 -20.23
CA ILE A 582 3.18 16.28 -19.98
C ILE A 582 4.15 15.22 -20.51
N ASP A 583 5.07 15.56 -21.44
CA ASP A 583 6.06 14.61 -21.96
C ASP A 583 6.93 14.06 -20.81
N SER A 584 6.46 12.94 -20.31
CA SER A 584 7.09 12.26 -19.22
C SER A 584 8.39 11.61 -19.63
N ARG A 585 8.86 11.66 -20.90
CA ARG A 585 10.24 11.24 -21.22
C ARG A 585 11.26 12.22 -20.65
N ARG A 586 10.97 13.52 -20.68
CA ARG A 586 11.77 14.53 -19.96
C ARG A 586 11.65 14.35 -18.45
N ASN A 587 10.44 14.12 -17.94
CA ASN A 587 10.21 13.92 -16.50
C ASN A 587 10.71 12.56 -15.98
N ILE A 588 10.70 11.49 -16.78
CA ILE A 588 11.17 10.14 -16.46
C ILE A 588 12.68 10.06 -16.67
N GLN A 589 13.28 10.77 -17.62
CA GLN A 589 14.74 10.93 -17.64
C GLN A 589 15.21 11.71 -16.43
N ALA A 590 14.55 12.81 -16.06
CA ALA A 590 14.79 13.52 -14.81
C ALA A 590 14.60 12.59 -13.61
N PHE A 591 13.51 11.81 -13.55
CA PHE A 591 13.27 10.84 -12.49
C PHE A 591 14.28 9.69 -12.48
N LYS A 592 14.72 9.18 -13.64
CA LYS A 592 15.75 8.13 -13.77
C LYS A 592 17.13 8.65 -13.37
N LEU A 593 17.47 9.88 -13.75
CA LEU A 593 18.69 10.58 -13.32
C LEU A 593 18.63 10.88 -11.82
N ALA A 594 17.47 11.28 -11.31
CA ALA A 594 17.23 11.53 -9.89
C ALA A 594 17.28 10.23 -9.08
N PHE A 595 16.77 9.12 -9.63
CA PHE A 595 16.88 7.78 -9.03
C PHE A 595 18.32 7.22 -9.10
N ALA A 596 19.06 7.57 -10.15
CA ALA A 596 20.50 7.29 -10.25
C ALA A 596 21.32 8.14 -9.27
N ALA A 597 20.93 9.40 -9.02
CA ALA A 597 21.51 10.29 -8.02
C ALA A 597 21.23 9.83 -6.58
N PHE A 598 20.01 9.33 -6.32
CA PHE A 598 19.63 8.61 -5.10
C PHE A 598 20.52 7.38 -4.88
N LYS A 599 20.82 6.62 -5.94
CA LYS A 599 21.76 5.49 -5.86
C LYS A 599 23.20 5.90 -5.59
N SER A 600 23.62 7.10 -6.00
CA SER A 600 25.01 7.57 -5.89
C SER A 600 25.30 8.43 -4.66
N HIS A 601 24.41 8.45 -3.64
CA HIS A 601 24.56 9.29 -2.44
C HIS A 601 24.69 10.79 -2.74
N ARG A 602 24.20 11.24 -3.91
CA ARG A 602 24.18 12.66 -4.31
C ARG A 602 22.73 13.15 -4.27
N MET A 603 22.18 13.27 -3.06
CA MET A 603 20.80 13.73 -2.82
C MET A 603 20.50 15.12 -3.42
N PHE A 604 21.54 15.95 -3.56
CA PHE A 604 21.43 17.34 -4.02
C PHE A 604 20.94 17.54 -5.48
N LEU A 605 20.89 16.49 -6.32
CA LEU A 605 20.52 16.62 -7.74
C LEU A 605 19.05 16.34 -8.06
N PHE A 606 18.28 15.78 -7.12
CA PHE A 606 16.90 15.33 -7.36
C PHE A 606 15.94 16.45 -7.85
N PRO A 607 15.92 17.66 -7.26
CA PRO A 607 14.98 18.71 -7.62
C PRO A 607 15.49 19.65 -8.71
N TRP A 608 16.81 19.86 -8.85
CA TRP A 608 17.37 20.64 -9.97
C TRP A 608 17.01 20.00 -11.32
N LEU A 609 17.03 18.67 -11.39
CA LEU A 609 16.59 17.89 -12.56
C LEU A 609 15.08 17.96 -12.80
N LEU A 610 14.25 18.01 -11.75
CA LEU A 610 12.81 18.20 -11.85
C LEU A 610 12.45 19.63 -12.29
N TYR A 611 13.16 20.64 -11.77
CA TYR A 611 12.98 22.05 -12.12
C TYR A 611 13.42 22.35 -13.58
N THR A 612 14.57 21.84 -14.00
CA THR A 612 15.03 21.94 -15.40
C THR A 612 14.18 21.11 -16.37
N ALA A 613 13.61 19.98 -15.94
CA ALA A 613 12.71 19.19 -16.78
C ALA A 613 11.29 19.80 -16.90
N CYS A 614 10.80 20.48 -15.86
CA CYS A 614 9.49 21.09 -15.84
C CYS A 614 9.43 22.47 -16.51
N GLY A 615 10.56 23.17 -16.72
CA GLY A 615 10.64 24.42 -17.49
C GLY A 615 9.77 25.59 -17.00
N LEU A 616 9.21 25.51 -15.79
CA LEU A 616 8.17 26.43 -15.30
C LEU A 616 8.74 27.82 -15.01
N ASP A 617 8.64 28.74 -15.98
CA ASP A 617 8.65 30.18 -15.75
C ASP A 617 7.20 30.68 -15.69
N CYS A 618 6.56 30.50 -14.53
CA CYS A 618 5.14 30.86 -14.33
C CYS A 618 5.01 32.30 -13.82
N ARG A 619 4.86 33.26 -14.72
CA ARG A 619 4.40 34.63 -14.42
C ARG A 619 2.97 34.92 -14.94
N HIS A 620 2.09 33.93 -15.09
CA HIS A 620 0.74 34.14 -15.65
C HIS A 620 -0.38 33.57 -14.77
N ASP A 621 -1.36 34.43 -14.50
CA ASP A 621 -2.55 34.25 -13.65
C ASP A 621 -3.57 33.22 -14.19
N SER A 622 -3.29 31.92 -14.07
CA SER A 622 -4.27 30.88 -14.36
C SER A 622 -4.48 29.92 -13.18
N CYS A 623 -5.70 29.91 -12.63
CA CYS A 623 -6.09 29.20 -11.40
C CYS A 623 -5.87 27.67 -11.42
N LEU A 624 -5.70 27.04 -12.58
CA LEU A 624 -5.48 25.59 -12.70
C LEU A 624 -4.10 25.14 -12.17
N CYS A 625 -3.12 26.05 -12.13
CA CYS A 625 -1.76 25.71 -11.74
C CYS A 625 -1.54 25.64 -10.22
N VAL A 626 -2.37 26.31 -9.41
CA VAL A 626 -2.08 26.56 -7.98
C VAL A 626 -2.16 25.27 -7.15
N ASP A 627 -3.24 24.49 -7.25
CA ASP A 627 -3.41 23.28 -6.41
C ASP A 627 -2.50 22.09 -6.81
N MET A 628 -2.20 21.94 -8.11
CA MET A 628 -1.28 20.90 -8.62
C MET A 628 0.16 21.20 -8.22
N HIS A 629 0.53 22.49 -8.29
CA HIS A 629 1.80 22.99 -7.81
C HIS A 629 1.94 22.71 -6.32
N ASP A 630 0.98 23.09 -5.48
CA ASP A 630 1.14 23.03 -4.03
C ASP A 630 1.35 21.61 -3.47
N CYS A 631 0.66 20.61 -4.01
CA CYS A 631 0.87 19.21 -3.61
C CYS A 631 2.19 18.61 -4.13
N MET A 632 2.58 18.94 -5.36
CA MET A 632 3.85 18.50 -5.94
C MET A 632 5.03 19.19 -5.24
N MET A 633 4.89 20.48 -4.95
CA MET A 633 5.84 21.32 -4.24
C MET A 633 6.07 20.81 -2.83
N LEU A 634 5.01 20.47 -2.09
CA LEU A 634 5.16 19.97 -0.73
C LEU A 634 5.93 18.65 -0.66
N VAL A 635 5.64 17.70 -1.56
CA VAL A 635 6.41 16.45 -1.60
C VAL A 635 7.82 16.68 -2.11
N CYS A 636 8.07 17.64 -3.00
CA CYS A 636 9.42 18.02 -3.39
C CYS A 636 10.20 18.68 -2.25
N VAL A 637 9.58 19.54 -1.44
CA VAL A 637 10.18 20.09 -0.20
C VAL A 637 10.45 18.94 0.78
N LEU A 638 9.51 18.02 0.98
CA LEU A 638 9.70 16.89 1.88
C LEU A 638 10.77 15.92 1.39
N VAL A 639 10.84 15.64 0.09
CA VAL A 639 11.88 14.81 -0.53
C VAL A 639 13.23 15.53 -0.54
N TYR A 640 13.28 16.86 -0.59
CA TYR A 640 14.52 17.61 -0.44
C TYR A 640 14.98 17.66 1.02
N CYS A 641 14.04 17.78 1.95
CA CYS A 641 14.33 17.76 3.39
C CYS A 641 14.75 16.38 3.91
N MET A 642 14.55 15.30 3.15
CA MET A 642 15.04 13.95 3.45
C MET A 642 16.36 13.68 2.75
#